data_AF-K0TLA7-F1
#
_entry.id   AF-K0TLA7-F1
#
_cell.length_a   1.000
_cell.length_b   1.000
_cell.length_c   1.000
_cell.angle_alpha   90.00
_cell.angle_beta   90.00
_cell.angle_gamma   90.00
#
_symmetry.space_group_name_H-M   'P 1'
#
loop_
_entity.id
_entity.type
_entity.pdbx_description
1 polymer ?
#
loop_
_entity_poly.entity_id
_entity_poly.type
_entity_poly.pdbx_seq_one_letter_code
_entity_poly.pdbx_strand_id
1 'polypeptide(L)'
;MRRRNAAAAGVALHLSLASSLAAETPIHISRDYHLIEEVPHDKSSFTQGLTYFNSHLYEGTGLNYKSHIFKHDPASNMDTIQKLPVSPRNVFGEGISHFFTVSTDADGKAVQEHKLIQLTWKEKIGFIYSLPDMNLLKQFTYETKTGEGWGITFVPHRNEFYVSDGSEYLMVWDAFTLQEKRRIRVTIADEPGQQPWPVDNINEIEFVDFAVGESTTCTAELDGEFTSTMKILANVWFEDVIIAIDPTTGEITRVFDLQDIYTKADRERDRADVLNGISLTGRLRREEDAGLEGGGSTADVASWKYVFLVSLFLLVCFLARLNFQLVKQLGHGVSKVEPASTGGLSSSVAEDERRVSQLRKNVSEMKDSLNGMKGVLGEIERKQAELSSGVAGSSGSSAASFPRLTCSSEIAALQTARINKRFNEWWSHSACPDQVWMEGIHGFFDAATPPTEKSKPYLILDIGCNKGYTSADFLDALSPGTGMNPSSLVTAIREIAKEDNTKFDRDGGVCNDSNKPLNTDRNTRRDVEVHCFEPSPATYKMLNRARTKLISGSEGGAVWHIHNKGLHEVNSEMSWHKACGASVGDELCTIVDASTPDSIRVPVVTVDKFLEDTYLAGGAVEMPLVHMLKVDAEGLDPAVLNGASVLLKSNRAIMTMFEFNPGLSEGKDPATHHGMWGRNGNPKKTLLDVTDWLDTLGYDCYLDTHLPNEREKRDGVSDKPEDTPALYRITGGCMREEPRVRGWANVVCACRKFGMVAESLRKFATMVP
;
A
#
# COMPACT_ATOMS: atom_id res chain seq x y z
N MET A 1 -56.64 -20.31 57.11
CA MET A 1 -57.49 -19.10 57.09
C MET A 1 -57.34 -18.40 55.74
N ARG A 2 -58.45 -18.24 55.01
CA ARG A 2 -58.86 -17.21 54.02
C ARG A 2 -57.93 -16.71 52.88
N ARG A 3 -58.46 -16.92 51.64
CA ARG A 3 -58.61 -16.04 50.43
C ARG A 3 -57.34 -15.59 49.68
N ARG A 4 -57.14 -15.90 48.38
CA ARG A 4 -57.78 -15.43 47.10
C ARG A 4 -57.53 -13.95 46.72
N ASN A 5 -56.78 -13.78 45.61
CA ASN A 5 -56.83 -12.80 44.49
C ASN A 5 -57.15 -11.32 44.73
N ALA A 6 -56.30 -10.41 44.20
CA ALA A 6 -56.52 -9.62 42.97
C ALA A 6 -55.94 -8.19 42.99
N ALA A 7 -55.47 -7.75 41.81
CA ALA A 7 -55.24 -6.38 41.29
C ALA A 7 -54.09 -5.54 41.91
N ALA A 8 -53.00 -5.23 41.19
CA ALA A 8 -52.82 -4.39 40.00
C ALA A 8 -52.92 -2.87 40.30
N ALA A 9 -51.76 -2.19 40.31
CA ALA A 9 -51.54 -0.81 39.82
C ALA A 9 -50.09 -0.34 40.06
N GLY A 10 -49.43 0.12 38.97
CA GLY A 10 -48.30 1.08 38.93
C GLY A 10 -46.97 0.67 39.59
N VAL A 11 -45.81 0.66 38.96
CA VAL A 11 -45.26 1.64 38.01
C VAL A 11 -44.25 0.92 37.11
N ALA A 12 -44.50 0.95 35.80
CA ALA A 12 -43.48 0.73 34.78
C ALA A 12 -42.91 2.11 34.41
N LEU A 13 -41.59 2.30 34.52
CA LEU A 13 -40.91 3.50 34.04
C LEU A 13 -39.88 3.08 32.99
N HIS A 14 -40.33 3.20 31.74
CA HIS A 14 -39.63 3.49 30.49
C HIS A 14 -38.20 2.93 30.26
N LEU A 15 -38.14 1.74 29.66
CA LEU A 15 -37.27 1.53 28.50
C LEU A 15 -38.01 2.06 27.26
N SER A 16 -37.50 3.14 26.67
CA SER A 16 -37.81 3.53 25.31
C SER A 16 -36.63 3.13 24.44
N LEU A 17 -36.79 2.02 23.70
CA LEU A 17 -36.20 1.92 22.37
C LEU A 17 -36.95 2.91 21.48
N ALA A 18 -36.23 3.65 20.63
CA ALA A 18 -36.35 3.58 19.17
C ALA A 18 -35.68 4.79 18.53
N SER A 19 -34.72 4.49 17.67
CA SER A 19 -34.44 5.15 16.40
C SER A 19 -34.61 6.67 16.34
N SER A 20 -33.47 7.37 16.47
CA SER A 20 -33.25 8.54 15.63
C SER A 20 -33.27 8.07 14.18
N LEU A 21 -34.43 8.16 13.52
CA LEU A 21 -34.50 8.10 12.06
C LEU A 21 -33.57 9.20 11.53
N ALA A 22 -32.43 8.81 10.97
CA ALA A 22 -31.97 9.50 9.77
C ALA A 22 -33.10 9.27 8.77
N ALA A 23 -33.90 10.30 8.50
CA ALA A 23 -34.74 10.29 7.32
C ALA A 23 -33.76 10.33 6.13
N GLU A 24 -33.37 9.17 5.63
CA GLU A 24 -32.71 9.05 4.34
C GLU A 24 -33.65 9.72 3.32
N THR A 25 -33.12 10.69 2.58
CA THR A 25 -33.86 11.38 1.54
C THR A 25 -34.15 10.42 0.39
N PRO A 26 -35.28 10.57 -0.34
CA PRO A 26 -35.51 9.83 -1.58
C PRO A 26 -34.33 9.98 -2.54
N ILE A 27 -34.07 8.96 -3.35
CA ILE A 27 -32.97 8.99 -4.32
C ILE A 27 -33.10 10.22 -5.21
N HIS A 28 -32.04 11.02 -5.24
CA HIS A 28 -32.02 12.27 -5.98
C HIS A 28 -31.74 11.99 -7.46
N ILE A 29 -32.79 11.91 -8.26
CA ILE A 29 -32.69 11.97 -9.72
C ILE A 29 -32.45 13.42 -10.13
N SER A 30 -31.28 13.68 -10.69
CA SER A 30 -30.77 15.01 -11.03
C SER A 30 -30.71 15.18 -12.54
N ARG A 31 -31.34 16.24 -13.06
CA ARG A 31 -31.03 16.77 -14.40
C ARG A 31 -30.06 17.94 -14.37
N ASP A 32 -29.56 18.25 -13.18
CA ASP A 32 -28.63 19.36 -12.98
C ASP A 32 -27.24 18.97 -13.47
N TYR A 33 -27.04 19.08 -14.78
CA TYR A 33 -25.72 19.17 -15.39
C TYR A 33 -25.67 20.44 -16.25
N HIS A 34 -24.46 20.95 -16.47
CA HIS A 34 -24.23 22.06 -17.37
C HIS A 34 -23.26 21.59 -18.44
N LEU A 35 -23.72 21.58 -19.69
CA LEU A 35 -22.85 21.35 -20.83
C LEU A 35 -21.87 22.52 -20.94
N ILE A 36 -20.58 22.25 -20.70
CA ILE A 36 -19.53 23.26 -20.75
C ILE A 36 -18.96 23.37 -22.16
N GLU A 37 -18.74 22.24 -22.83
CA GLU A 37 -18.12 22.17 -24.15
C GLU A 37 -18.53 20.86 -24.84
N GLU A 38 -18.70 20.93 -26.16
CA GLU A 38 -18.80 19.77 -27.03
C GLU A 38 -17.51 19.68 -27.85
N VAL A 39 -16.89 18.50 -27.86
CA VAL A 39 -15.67 18.24 -28.62
C VAL A 39 -15.92 17.15 -29.67
N PRO A 40 -15.26 17.20 -30.84
CA PRO A 40 -15.41 16.15 -31.84
C PRO A 40 -14.92 14.80 -31.31
N HIS A 41 -15.66 13.73 -31.61
CA HIS A 41 -15.28 12.36 -31.32
C HIS A 41 -15.36 11.50 -32.58
N ASP A 42 -14.42 10.56 -32.73
CA ASP A 42 -14.38 9.66 -33.90
C ASP A 42 -15.55 8.69 -33.83
N LYS A 43 -16.52 8.86 -34.74
CA LYS A 43 -17.71 8.00 -34.84
C LYS A 43 -17.41 6.53 -35.11
N SER A 44 -16.18 6.18 -35.48
CA SER A 44 -15.73 4.81 -35.65
C SER A 44 -15.16 4.17 -34.38
N SER A 45 -14.92 4.96 -33.33
CA SER A 45 -14.49 4.49 -32.01
C SER A 45 -15.69 3.93 -31.24
N PHE A 46 -15.64 2.63 -30.95
CA PHE A 46 -16.62 1.96 -30.10
C PHE A 46 -16.12 2.02 -28.65
N THR A 47 -16.30 3.17 -27.99
CA THR A 47 -15.74 3.48 -26.66
C THR A 47 -16.19 2.48 -25.58
N GLN A 48 -15.22 1.87 -24.90
CA GLN A 48 -15.44 0.92 -23.80
C GLN A 48 -14.76 1.32 -22.49
N GLY A 49 -13.83 2.26 -22.53
CA GLY A 49 -13.20 2.81 -21.32
C GLY A 49 -12.60 4.18 -21.58
N LEU A 50 -12.69 5.05 -20.59
CA LEU A 50 -12.19 6.41 -20.69
C LEU A 50 -11.46 6.80 -19.41
N THR A 51 -10.26 7.35 -19.50
CA THR A 51 -9.53 7.80 -18.30
C THR A 51 -8.65 9.01 -18.61
N TYR A 52 -8.49 9.89 -17.64
CA TYR A 52 -7.75 11.13 -17.81
C TYR A 52 -6.49 11.12 -16.96
N PHE A 53 -5.34 11.33 -17.61
CA PHE A 53 -4.08 11.40 -16.90
C PHE A 53 -3.12 12.41 -17.55
N ASN A 54 -2.48 13.22 -16.71
CA ASN A 54 -1.44 14.17 -17.11
C ASN A 54 -1.85 15.03 -18.33
N SER A 55 -3.01 15.67 -18.24
CA SER A 55 -3.62 16.51 -19.27
C SER A 55 -4.07 15.81 -20.57
N HIS A 56 -4.02 14.49 -20.63
CA HIS A 56 -4.43 13.72 -21.81
C HIS A 56 -5.60 12.80 -21.48
N LEU A 57 -6.47 12.61 -22.47
CA LEU A 57 -7.54 11.61 -22.40
C LEU A 57 -7.05 10.32 -23.04
N TYR A 58 -7.22 9.21 -22.35
CA TYR A 58 -6.96 7.88 -22.87
C TYR A 58 -8.30 7.20 -23.11
N GLU A 59 -8.45 6.56 -24.26
CA GLU A 59 -9.68 5.90 -24.68
C GLU A 59 -9.39 4.45 -25.12
N GLY A 60 -10.09 3.49 -24.51
CA GLY A 60 -10.11 2.10 -24.93
C GLY A 60 -11.32 1.84 -25.81
N THR A 61 -11.12 1.22 -26.98
CA THR A 61 -12.21 0.89 -27.89
C THR A 61 -12.36 -0.61 -28.09
N GLY A 62 -13.60 -1.04 -28.29
CA GLY A 62 -13.98 -2.41 -28.60
C GLY A 62 -14.01 -2.75 -30.08
N LEU A 63 -14.66 -3.87 -30.40
CA LEU A 63 -14.78 -4.55 -31.70
C LEU A 63 -13.54 -5.38 -32.07
N ASN A 64 -13.76 -6.68 -32.31
CA ASN A 64 -12.72 -7.62 -32.74
C ASN A 64 -12.00 -7.09 -33.99
N TYR A 65 -10.66 -7.17 -34.00
CA TYR A 65 -9.77 -6.65 -35.04
C TYR A 65 -9.72 -5.12 -35.19
N LYS A 66 -10.48 -4.40 -34.37
CA LYS A 66 -10.58 -2.93 -34.38
C LYS A 66 -10.35 -2.30 -33.00
N SER A 67 -10.09 -3.09 -31.97
CA SER A 67 -9.81 -2.59 -30.62
C SER A 67 -8.46 -1.86 -30.58
N HIS A 68 -8.46 -0.66 -30.03
CA HIS A 68 -7.28 0.20 -29.87
C HIS A 68 -7.31 0.89 -28.51
N ILE A 69 -6.15 1.35 -28.09
CA ILE A 69 -6.02 2.40 -27.08
C ILE A 69 -5.58 3.67 -27.81
N PHE A 70 -6.31 4.75 -27.60
CA PHE A 70 -6.00 6.07 -28.09
C PHE A 70 -5.52 6.95 -26.94
N LYS A 71 -4.59 7.85 -27.25
CA LYS A 71 -4.23 8.99 -26.43
C LYS A 71 -4.62 10.24 -27.22
N HIS A 72 -5.53 11.02 -26.66
CA HIS A 72 -6.02 12.26 -27.24
C HIS A 72 -5.50 13.46 -26.45
N ASP A 73 -5.33 14.58 -27.14
CA ASP A 73 -5.00 15.87 -26.54
C ASP A 73 -6.24 16.78 -26.52
N PRO A 74 -6.89 16.97 -25.36
CA PRO A 74 -8.01 17.90 -25.22
C PRO A 74 -7.65 19.36 -25.53
N ALA A 75 -6.38 19.76 -25.40
CA ALA A 75 -5.95 21.11 -25.74
C ALA A 75 -5.91 21.33 -27.26
N SER A 76 -5.77 20.25 -28.03
CA SER A 76 -5.75 20.24 -29.49
C SER A 76 -7.07 19.72 -30.07
N ASN A 77 -8.22 20.15 -29.51
CA ASN A 77 -9.56 19.79 -29.99
C ASN A 77 -9.78 18.26 -30.12
N MET A 78 -9.27 17.50 -29.15
CA MET A 78 -9.35 16.04 -29.10
C MET A 78 -8.57 15.31 -30.20
N ASP A 79 -7.52 15.92 -30.75
CA ASP A 79 -6.64 15.26 -31.71
C ASP A 79 -5.99 14.00 -31.10
N THR A 80 -6.02 12.89 -31.85
CA THR A 80 -5.31 11.67 -31.49
C THR A 80 -3.80 11.85 -31.70
N ILE A 81 -3.05 11.85 -30.60
CA ILE A 81 -1.59 11.97 -30.62
C ILE A 81 -0.87 10.62 -30.62
N GLN A 82 -1.52 9.57 -30.12
CA GLN A 82 -0.99 8.21 -30.16
C GLN A 82 -2.12 7.19 -30.30
N LYS A 83 -1.88 6.15 -31.08
CA LYS A 83 -2.81 5.04 -31.32
C LYS A 83 -2.07 3.72 -31.20
N LEU A 84 -2.56 2.83 -30.35
CA LEU A 84 -2.00 1.51 -30.10
C LEU A 84 -3.06 0.43 -30.37
N PRO A 85 -2.88 -0.46 -31.35
CA PRO A 85 -3.78 -1.60 -31.52
C PRO A 85 -3.66 -2.57 -30.35
N VAL A 86 -4.80 -3.06 -29.85
CA VAL A 86 -4.82 -4.15 -28.86
C VAL A 86 -4.34 -5.43 -29.55
N SER A 87 -3.43 -6.15 -28.89
CA SER A 87 -2.81 -7.36 -29.41
C SER A 87 -2.97 -8.51 -28.41
N PRO A 88 -3.40 -9.71 -28.83
CA PRO A 88 -3.71 -10.12 -30.21
C PRO A 88 -4.90 -9.38 -30.83
N ARG A 89 -4.89 -9.15 -32.15
CA ARG A 89 -5.91 -8.32 -32.82
C ARG A 89 -7.34 -8.88 -32.71
N ASN A 90 -7.52 -10.17 -32.47
CA ASN A 90 -8.84 -10.80 -32.36
C ASN A 90 -9.51 -10.58 -31.00
N VAL A 91 -8.87 -9.84 -30.09
CA VAL A 91 -9.38 -9.50 -28.76
C VAL A 91 -10.28 -8.27 -28.84
N PHE A 92 -11.39 -8.31 -28.11
CA PHE A 92 -12.26 -7.16 -27.88
C PHE A 92 -11.78 -6.38 -26.65
N GLY A 93 -11.30 -5.16 -26.84
CA GLY A 93 -10.86 -4.27 -25.75
C GLY A 93 -12.04 -3.65 -25.02
N GLU A 94 -11.95 -3.59 -23.69
CA GLU A 94 -12.98 -3.06 -22.79
C GLU A 94 -12.41 -1.91 -21.94
N GLY A 95 -12.97 -1.70 -20.75
CA GLY A 95 -12.61 -0.66 -19.79
C GLY A 95 -11.11 -0.50 -19.58
N ILE A 96 -10.69 0.76 -19.46
CA ILE A 96 -9.32 1.14 -19.15
C ILE A 96 -9.29 2.07 -17.95
N SER A 97 -8.21 2.04 -17.18
CA SER A 97 -8.02 2.99 -16.08
C SER A 97 -6.56 3.37 -15.91
N HIS A 98 -6.34 4.65 -15.59
CA HIS A 98 -5.06 5.12 -15.09
C HIS A 98 -4.85 4.63 -13.66
N PHE A 99 -3.64 4.16 -13.37
CA PHE A 99 -3.21 3.93 -11.99
C PHE A 99 -1.72 4.22 -11.85
N PHE A 100 -1.21 4.17 -10.62
CA PHE A 100 0.22 4.30 -10.37
C PHE A 100 0.68 3.32 -9.30
N THR A 101 1.94 2.91 -9.43
CA THR A 101 2.66 2.24 -8.35
C THR A 101 3.69 3.19 -7.78
N VAL A 102 3.93 3.13 -6.48
CA VAL A 102 4.97 3.95 -5.84
C VAL A 102 6.25 3.12 -5.78
N SER A 103 7.31 3.60 -6.42
CA SER A 103 8.68 3.13 -6.28
C SER A 103 9.53 4.21 -5.61
N THR A 104 10.82 3.96 -5.44
CA THR A 104 11.76 4.93 -4.84
C THR A 104 12.86 5.21 -5.86
N ASP A 105 13.16 6.49 -6.12
CA ASP A 105 14.32 6.86 -6.95
C ASP A 105 15.66 6.67 -6.20
N ALA A 106 16.75 6.87 -6.94
CA ALA A 106 18.11 6.73 -6.43
C ALA A 106 18.44 7.65 -5.24
N ASP A 107 17.72 8.78 -5.10
CA ASP A 107 17.88 9.74 -4.01
C ASP A 107 16.95 9.43 -2.82
N GLY A 108 16.20 8.34 -2.92
CA GLY A 108 15.33 7.87 -1.84
C GLY A 108 13.97 8.55 -1.80
N LYS A 109 13.56 9.28 -2.84
CA LYS A 109 12.27 9.94 -2.93
C LYS A 109 11.24 9.00 -3.56
N ALA A 110 10.02 9.02 -3.04
CA ALA A 110 8.91 8.30 -3.63
C ALA A 110 8.64 8.81 -5.06
N VAL A 111 8.63 7.90 -6.03
CA VAL A 111 8.30 8.16 -7.43
C VAL A 111 7.06 7.37 -7.78
N GLN A 112 6.10 8.05 -8.41
CA GLN A 112 4.92 7.40 -8.96
C GLN A 112 5.21 6.95 -10.39
N GLU A 113 5.14 5.64 -10.61
CA GLU A 113 5.18 5.04 -11.93
C GLU A 113 3.76 4.88 -12.44
N HIS A 114 3.39 5.70 -13.41
CA HIS A 114 2.03 5.72 -13.95
C HIS A 114 1.86 4.67 -15.05
N LYS A 115 0.71 3.99 -15.00
CA LYS A 115 0.36 2.84 -15.83
C LYS A 115 -1.08 2.95 -16.29
N LEU A 116 -1.40 2.24 -17.37
CA LEU A 116 -2.76 2.08 -17.89
C LEU A 116 -3.11 0.59 -17.82
N ILE A 117 -4.22 0.24 -17.17
CA ILE A 117 -4.78 -1.12 -17.20
C ILE A 117 -5.92 -1.19 -18.22
N GLN A 118 -6.08 -2.32 -18.90
CA GLN A 118 -7.16 -2.58 -19.86
C GLN A 118 -7.75 -3.98 -19.65
N LEU A 119 -9.08 -4.06 -19.63
CA LEU A 119 -9.86 -5.30 -19.66
C LEU A 119 -10.22 -5.72 -21.09
N THR A 120 -10.78 -6.93 -21.21
CA THR A 120 -11.32 -7.49 -22.44
C THR A 120 -12.71 -8.07 -22.23
N TRP A 121 -13.48 -8.23 -23.31
CA TRP A 121 -14.88 -8.61 -23.15
C TRP A 121 -15.05 -10.03 -22.66
N LYS A 122 -14.66 -11.03 -23.44
CA LYS A 122 -14.92 -12.46 -23.15
C LYS A 122 -13.65 -13.29 -23.06
N GLU A 123 -12.52 -12.67 -23.35
CA GLU A 123 -11.24 -13.33 -23.49
C GLU A 123 -10.57 -13.61 -22.14
N LYS A 124 -11.06 -12.98 -21.05
CA LYS A 124 -10.57 -13.17 -19.67
C LYS A 124 -9.07 -12.86 -19.51
N ILE A 125 -8.59 -11.93 -20.34
CA ILE A 125 -7.22 -11.44 -20.31
C ILE A 125 -7.24 -9.92 -20.15
N GLY A 126 -6.29 -9.37 -19.42
CA GLY A 126 -6.09 -7.94 -19.31
C GLY A 126 -4.66 -7.56 -19.64
N PHE A 127 -4.45 -6.28 -19.89
CA PHE A 127 -3.17 -5.72 -20.29
C PHE A 127 -2.81 -4.53 -19.40
N ILE A 128 -1.52 -4.37 -19.11
CA ILE A 128 -0.97 -3.20 -18.41
C ILE A 128 0.07 -2.57 -19.32
N TYR A 129 -0.04 -1.27 -19.52
CA TYR A 129 0.85 -0.45 -20.33
C TYR A 129 1.55 0.60 -19.45
N SER A 130 2.78 0.99 -19.80
CA SER A 130 3.44 2.14 -19.18
C SER A 130 2.78 3.43 -19.64
N LEU A 131 2.74 4.46 -18.80
CA LEU A 131 2.44 5.82 -19.22
C LEU A 131 3.68 6.71 -19.00
N PRO A 132 3.92 7.68 -19.89
CA PRO A 132 3.07 8.08 -21.01
C PRO A 132 3.26 7.28 -22.31
N ASP A 133 4.26 6.39 -22.38
CA ASP A 133 4.72 5.80 -23.65
C ASP A 133 3.81 4.70 -24.25
N MET A 134 2.89 4.15 -23.45
CA MET A 134 1.97 3.06 -23.82
C MET A 134 2.68 1.76 -24.22
N ASN A 135 3.84 1.46 -23.63
CA ASN A 135 4.52 0.18 -23.86
C ASN A 135 3.83 -0.93 -23.05
N LEU A 136 3.54 -2.07 -23.67
CA LEU A 136 2.96 -3.22 -22.97
C LEU A 136 3.97 -3.74 -21.92
N LEU A 137 3.57 -3.70 -20.65
CA LEU A 137 4.36 -4.16 -19.51
C LEU A 137 3.98 -5.57 -19.07
N LYS A 138 2.68 -5.86 -19.03
CA LYS A 138 2.16 -7.13 -18.49
C LYS A 138 0.87 -7.53 -19.18
N GLN A 139 0.72 -8.83 -19.44
CA GLN A 139 -0.56 -9.46 -19.70
C GLN A 139 -0.94 -10.29 -18.48
N PHE A 140 -2.21 -10.28 -18.10
CA PHE A 140 -2.73 -11.06 -16.99
C PHE A 140 -4.05 -11.73 -17.36
N THR A 141 -4.46 -12.72 -16.59
CA THR A 141 -5.78 -13.37 -16.70
C THR A 141 -6.63 -12.96 -15.51
N TYR A 142 -7.94 -12.88 -15.70
CA TYR A 142 -8.87 -12.60 -14.62
C TYR A 142 -10.16 -13.40 -14.77
N GLU A 143 -10.90 -13.49 -13.68
CA GLU A 143 -12.24 -14.04 -13.63
C GLU A 143 -13.17 -13.01 -13.00
N THR A 144 -14.40 -12.96 -13.47
CA THR A 144 -15.47 -12.09 -12.96
C THR A 144 -16.72 -12.93 -12.66
N LYS A 145 -17.83 -12.31 -12.28
CA LYS A 145 -19.07 -13.05 -12.02
C LYS A 145 -19.64 -13.65 -13.30
N THR A 146 -19.65 -12.88 -14.38
CA THR A 146 -20.17 -13.31 -15.69
C THR A 146 -19.11 -14.01 -16.54
N GLY A 147 -17.83 -13.85 -16.17
CA GLY A 147 -16.70 -14.23 -17.00
C GLY A 147 -16.36 -13.18 -18.06
N GLU A 148 -17.00 -12.01 -18.02
CA GLU A 148 -16.73 -10.86 -18.88
C GLU A 148 -16.01 -9.72 -18.13
N GLY A 149 -15.35 -8.80 -18.82
CA GLY A 149 -14.82 -7.56 -18.21
C GLY A 149 -15.40 -6.34 -18.93
N TRP A 150 -16.00 -5.39 -18.21
CA TRP A 150 -16.67 -4.22 -18.80
C TRP A 150 -15.92 -2.95 -18.36
N GLY A 151 -16.31 -2.29 -17.28
CA GLY A 151 -15.65 -1.10 -16.74
C GLY A 151 -14.57 -1.40 -15.69
N ILE A 152 -13.58 -0.52 -15.54
CA ILE A 152 -12.57 -0.57 -14.48
C ILE A 152 -12.18 0.84 -14.03
N THR A 153 -12.06 1.07 -12.73
CA THR A 153 -11.52 2.33 -12.17
C THR A 153 -10.57 2.07 -11.00
N PHE A 154 -9.55 2.90 -10.86
CA PHE A 154 -8.61 2.85 -9.73
C PHE A 154 -9.09 3.71 -8.55
N VAL A 155 -8.92 3.19 -7.33
CA VAL A 155 -9.17 3.89 -6.06
C VAL A 155 -7.85 4.05 -5.32
N PRO A 156 -7.15 5.21 -5.43
CA PRO A 156 -5.76 5.36 -5.00
C PRO A 156 -5.52 5.13 -3.51
N HIS A 157 -6.36 5.70 -2.64
CA HIS A 157 -6.19 5.63 -1.18
C HIS A 157 -6.47 4.22 -0.60
N ARG A 158 -7.16 3.36 -1.35
CA ARG A 158 -7.36 1.94 -1.02
C ARG A 158 -6.36 1.02 -1.73
N ASN A 159 -5.67 1.51 -2.75
CA ASN A 159 -4.89 0.72 -3.70
C ASN A 159 -5.71 -0.46 -4.28
N GLU A 160 -6.92 -0.16 -4.72
CA GLU A 160 -7.89 -1.13 -5.24
C GLU A 160 -8.38 -0.73 -6.64
N PHE A 161 -8.71 -1.71 -7.47
CA PHE A 161 -9.55 -1.49 -8.65
C PHE A 161 -10.98 -1.89 -8.35
N TYR A 162 -11.93 -1.15 -8.90
CA TYR A 162 -13.32 -1.56 -8.99
C TYR A 162 -13.55 -1.98 -10.43
N VAL A 163 -14.26 -3.09 -10.64
CA VAL A 163 -14.48 -3.70 -11.94
C VAL A 163 -15.95 -4.07 -12.08
N SER A 164 -16.55 -3.76 -13.22
CA SER A 164 -17.88 -4.22 -13.61
C SER A 164 -17.79 -5.28 -14.71
N ASP A 165 -18.83 -6.08 -14.85
CA ASP A 165 -18.92 -7.16 -15.84
C ASP A 165 -20.34 -7.32 -16.43
N GLY A 166 -21.14 -6.23 -16.36
CA GLY A 166 -22.54 -6.21 -16.74
C GLY A 166 -23.51 -6.84 -15.73
N SER A 167 -23.02 -7.49 -14.66
CA SER A 167 -23.87 -7.95 -13.57
C SER A 167 -24.22 -6.84 -12.58
N GLU A 168 -24.99 -7.19 -11.54
CA GLU A 168 -25.30 -6.29 -10.42
C GLU A 168 -24.17 -6.16 -9.38
N TYR A 169 -22.96 -6.62 -9.70
CA TYR A 169 -21.82 -6.58 -8.79
C TYR A 169 -20.69 -5.72 -9.33
N LEU A 170 -20.08 -4.94 -8.43
CA LEU A 170 -18.74 -4.42 -8.59
C LEU A 170 -17.77 -5.37 -7.90
N MET A 171 -16.84 -5.94 -8.67
CA MET A 171 -15.72 -6.70 -8.14
C MET A 171 -14.64 -5.73 -7.71
N VAL A 172 -14.15 -5.86 -6.49
CA VAL A 172 -13.04 -5.06 -5.99
C VAL A 172 -11.77 -5.89 -6.05
N TRP A 173 -10.83 -5.49 -6.89
CA TRP A 173 -9.55 -6.16 -7.07
C TRP A 173 -8.44 -5.44 -6.30
N ASP A 174 -7.47 -6.19 -5.80
CA ASP A 174 -6.22 -5.61 -5.31
C ASP A 174 -5.42 -5.06 -6.50
N ALA A 175 -4.99 -3.79 -6.45
CA ALA A 175 -4.32 -3.17 -7.59
C ALA A 175 -2.90 -3.71 -7.87
N PHE A 176 -2.33 -4.46 -6.92
CA PHE A 176 -1.03 -5.11 -7.09
C PHE A 176 -1.17 -6.55 -7.61
N THR A 177 -2.00 -7.37 -6.96
CA THR A 177 -2.16 -8.79 -7.33
C THR A 177 -3.14 -8.99 -8.49
N LEU A 178 -4.00 -8.01 -8.76
CA LEU A 178 -5.12 -8.07 -9.71
C LEU A 178 -6.14 -9.17 -9.37
N GLN A 179 -6.13 -9.67 -8.13
CA GLN A 179 -7.08 -10.66 -7.65
C GLN A 179 -8.27 -9.99 -6.99
N GLU A 180 -9.45 -10.58 -7.18
CA GLU A 180 -10.68 -10.14 -6.53
C GLU A 180 -10.58 -10.33 -5.01
N LYS A 181 -10.78 -9.24 -4.25
CA LYS A 181 -10.81 -9.22 -2.78
C LYS A 181 -12.23 -9.42 -2.24
N ARG A 182 -13.20 -8.78 -2.89
CA ARG A 182 -14.61 -8.79 -2.49
C ARG A 182 -15.51 -8.39 -3.66
N ARG A 183 -16.82 -8.61 -3.49
CA ARG A 183 -17.86 -8.06 -4.37
C ARG A 183 -18.79 -7.15 -3.59
N ILE A 184 -19.23 -6.10 -4.26
CA ILE A 184 -20.22 -5.16 -3.75
C ILE A 184 -21.43 -5.28 -4.65
N ARG A 185 -22.59 -5.56 -4.07
CA ARG A 185 -23.84 -5.65 -4.83
C ARG A 185 -24.40 -4.25 -4.99
N VAL A 186 -24.61 -3.82 -6.23
CA VAL A 186 -25.20 -2.51 -6.51
C VAL A 186 -26.69 -2.59 -6.37
N THR A 187 -27.25 -1.69 -5.55
CA THR A 187 -28.66 -1.68 -5.23
C THR A 187 -29.24 -0.28 -5.23
N ILE A 188 -30.54 -0.21 -5.47
CA ILE A 188 -31.32 1.02 -5.46
C ILE A 188 -32.58 0.81 -4.62
N ALA A 189 -33.00 1.84 -3.88
CA ALA A 189 -34.25 1.86 -3.13
C ALA A 189 -35.00 3.16 -3.40
N ASP A 190 -36.18 3.10 -4.01
CA ASP A 190 -36.94 4.31 -4.39
C ASP A 190 -37.38 5.12 -3.16
N GLU A 191 -37.69 4.45 -2.05
CA GLU A 191 -38.16 5.08 -0.81
C GLU A 191 -37.43 4.56 0.43
N PRO A 192 -37.25 5.42 1.46
CA PRO A 192 -36.66 5.01 2.74
C PRO A 192 -37.44 3.88 3.40
N GLY A 193 -36.75 2.79 3.73
CA GLY A 193 -37.36 1.59 4.34
C GLY A 193 -37.95 0.59 3.34
N GLN A 194 -37.89 0.85 2.03
CA GLN A 194 -38.15 -0.14 1.01
C GLN A 194 -36.96 -1.11 0.90
N GLN A 195 -37.23 -2.38 0.61
CA GLN A 195 -36.18 -3.35 0.35
C GLN A 195 -35.42 -2.96 -0.93
N PRO A 196 -34.10 -2.71 -0.88
CA PRO A 196 -33.32 -2.37 -2.07
C PRO A 196 -33.33 -3.51 -3.09
N TRP A 197 -33.44 -3.19 -4.38
CA TRP A 197 -33.31 -4.17 -5.46
C TRP A 197 -32.00 -3.98 -6.24
N PRO A 198 -31.48 -5.06 -6.82
CA PRO A 198 -30.25 -5.00 -7.60
C PRO A 198 -30.44 -4.18 -8.89
N VAL A 199 -29.36 -3.52 -9.31
CA VAL A 199 -29.23 -2.87 -10.62
C VAL A 199 -28.16 -3.61 -11.41
N ASP A 200 -28.51 -4.17 -12.56
CA ASP A 200 -27.59 -4.86 -13.48
C ASP A 200 -27.12 -3.93 -14.61
N ASN A 201 -26.43 -4.49 -15.60
CA ASN A 201 -25.92 -3.77 -16.78
C ASN A 201 -24.96 -2.62 -16.44
N ILE A 202 -24.26 -2.74 -15.31
CA ILE A 202 -23.23 -1.78 -14.89
C ILE A 202 -22.08 -1.87 -15.88
N ASN A 203 -21.80 -0.77 -16.58
CA ASN A 203 -20.82 -0.73 -17.64
C ASN A 203 -19.60 0.11 -17.22
N GLU A 204 -19.21 1.10 -18.01
CA GLU A 204 -18.04 1.93 -17.73
C GLU A 204 -18.17 2.66 -16.39
N ILE A 205 -17.07 2.72 -15.63
CA ILE A 205 -17.03 3.26 -14.26
C ILE A 205 -15.84 4.17 -14.03
N GLU A 206 -16.03 5.18 -13.17
CA GLU A 206 -15.01 6.17 -12.80
C GLU A 206 -15.11 6.53 -11.31
N PHE A 207 -14.00 6.52 -10.59
CA PHE A 207 -13.95 6.92 -9.18
C PHE A 207 -13.87 8.45 -9.04
N VAL A 208 -14.74 9.02 -8.19
CA VAL A 208 -14.80 10.46 -7.92
C VAL A 208 -14.81 10.75 -6.42
N ASP A 209 -14.17 11.83 -6.00
CA ASP A 209 -14.40 12.47 -4.70
C ASP A 209 -15.02 13.85 -4.89
N PHE A 210 -16.30 14.00 -4.55
CA PHE A 210 -17.03 15.26 -4.66
C PHE A 210 -16.60 16.33 -3.62
N ALA A 211 -15.83 15.99 -2.57
CA ALA A 211 -15.31 16.98 -1.62
C ALA A 211 -14.09 17.71 -2.17
N VAL A 212 -13.31 17.05 -3.03
CA VAL A 212 -12.07 17.59 -3.59
C VAL A 212 -12.37 18.17 -4.97
N GLY A 213 -13.04 19.32 -4.99
CA GLY A 213 -12.93 20.19 -6.15
C GLY A 213 -11.48 20.61 -6.31
N GLU A 214 -10.88 20.38 -7.48
CA GLU A 214 -9.56 20.89 -7.94
C GLU A 214 -8.30 19.98 -7.81
N SER A 215 -8.37 18.68 -7.51
CA SER A 215 -7.12 17.88 -7.59
C SER A 215 -7.29 16.41 -7.98
N THR A 216 -6.78 16.06 -9.17
CA THR A 216 -6.45 14.68 -9.59
C THR A 216 -5.24 14.10 -8.85
N THR A 217 -4.72 14.76 -7.81
CA THR A 217 -3.85 14.11 -6.82
C THR A 217 -4.64 13.81 -5.55
N CYS A 218 -5.13 12.58 -5.46
CA CYS A 218 -5.40 11.96 -4.17
C CYS A 218 -4.07 11.95 -3.40
N THR A 219 -3.85 12.93 -2.52
CA THR A 219 -2.73 12.89 -1.58
C THR A 219 -2.92 11.66 -0.70
N ALA A 220 -1.87 10.86 -0.58
CA ALA A 220 -1.81 9.57 0.11
C ALA A 220 -1.99 9.64 1.65
N GLU A 221 -2.71 10.65 2.15
CA GLU A 221 -2.92 10.95 3.57
C GLU A 221 -4.41 10.89 3.97
N LEU A 222 -5.24 10.20 3.20
CA LEU A 222 -6.59 9.86 3.65
C LEU A 222 -6.51 8.57 4.47
N ASP A 223 -7.12 8.59 5.66
CA ASP A 223 -7.08 7.58 6.74
C ASP A 223 -7.66 6.19 6.36
N GLY A 224 -7.59 5.81 5.09
CA GLY A 224 -8.01 4.53 4.56
C GLY A 224 -9.53 4.37 4.44
N GLU A 225 -10.36 5.23 5.03
CA GLU A 225 -11.82 5.15 4.97
C GLU A 225 -12.42 5.97 3.81
N PHE A 226 -13.50 5.46 3.21
CA PHE A 226 -14.27 6.22 2.24
C PHE A 226 -15.06 7.31 2.94
N THR A 227 -15.01 8.53 2.39
CA THR A 227 -15.87 9.63 2.85
C THR A 227 -17.23 9.57 2.16
N SER A 228 -18.23 10.25 2.72
CA SER A 228 -19.56 10.35 2.11
C SER A 228 -19.56 11.06 0.74
N THR A 229 -18.49 11.77 0.39
CA THR A 229 -18.34 12.46 -0.89
C THR A 229 -17.69 11.61 -1.98
N MET A 230 -17.09 10.48 -1.62
CA MET A 230 -16.51 9.55 -2.58
C MET A 230 -17.58 8.64 -3.20
N LYS A 231 -17.54 8.48 -4.52
CA LYS A 231 -18.48 7.67 -5.29
C LYS A 231 -17.77 6.93 -6.42
N ILE A 232 -18.36 5.82 -6.85
CA ILE A 232 -18.09 5.21 -8.16
C ILE A 232 -19.22 5.68 -9.08
N LEU A 233 -18.89 6.46 -10.09
CA LEU A 233 -19.81 6.77 -11.17
C LEU A 233 -19.87 5.57 -12.11
N ALA A 234 -21.06 5.24 -12.62
CA ALA A 234 -21.22 4.16 -13.57
C ALA A 234 -22.24 4.50 -14.65
N ASN A 235 -21.93 4.15 -15.90
CA ASN A 235 -22.94 3.99 -16.93
C ASN A 235 -23.79 2.75 -16.66
N VAL A 236 -25.07 2.82 -17.00
CA VAL A 236 -25.96 1.65 -17.07
C VAL A 236 -26.26 1.38 -18.53
N TRP A 237 -25.86 0.22 -19.03
CA TRP A 237 -25.91 -0.07 -20.47
C TRP A 237 -27.36 -0.03 -21.00
N PHE A 238 -27.54 0.64 -22.15
CA PHE A 238 -28.82 1.04 -22.77
C PHE A 238 -29.63 2.15 -22.08
N GLU A 239 -29.16 2.66 -20.95
CA GLU A 239 -29.82 3.78 -20.26
C GLU A 239 -29.02 5.07 -20.43
N ASP A 240 -29.73 6.20 -20.57
CA ASP A 240 -29.12 7.53 -20.69
C ASP A 240 -28.90 8.15 -19.31
N VAL A 241 -28.33 7.36 -18.38
CA VAL A 241 -28.07 7.79 -17.00
C VAL A 241 -26.65 7.46 -16.58
N ILE A 242 -26.15 8.23 -15.61
CA ILE A 242 -25.00 7.87 -14.79
C ILE A 242 -25.46 7.71 -13.35
N ILE A 243 -25.10 6.61 -12.69
CA ILE A 243 -25.42 6.38 -11.28
C ILE A 243 -24.19 6.65 -10.40
N ALA A 244 -24.39 7.23 -9.22
CA ALA A 244 -23.34 7.43 -8.22
C ALA A 244 -23.49 6.40 -7.10
N ILE A 245 -22.59 5.43 -7.08
CA ILE A 245 -22.61 4.27 -6.19
C ILE A 245 -21.72 4.55 -4.98
N ASP A 246 -22.22 4.27 -3.79
CA ASP A 246 -21.40 4.23 -2.59
C ASP A 246 -20.38 3.08 -2.69
N PRO A 247 -19.07 3.37 -2.63
CA PRO A 247 -18.03 2.37 -2.84
C PRO A 247 -17.91 1.34 -1.70
N THR A 248 -18.58 1.55 -0.57
CA THR A 248 -18.57 0.62 0.56
C THR A 248 -19.80 -0.27 0.53
N THR A 249 -20.98 0.31 0.34
CA THR A 249 -22.26 -0.40 0.48
C THR A 249 -22.83 -0.91 -0.84
N GLY A 250 -22.47 -0.28 -1.97
CA GLY A 250 -23.10 -0.52 -3.27
C GLY A 250 -24.44 0.19 -3.45
N GLU A 251 -24.86 1.00 -2.49
CA GLU A 251 -26.11 1.76 -2.60
C GLU A 251 -25.95 2.89 -3.62
N ILE A 252 -26.93 3.03 -4.52
CA ILE A 252 -27.01 4.16 -5.43
C ILE A 252 -27.52 5.37 -4.67
N THR A 253 -26.65 6.36 -4.53
CA THR A 253 -26.92 7.60 -3.78
C THR A 253 -27.47 8.73 -4.65
N ARG A 254 -27.21 8.68 -5.96
CA ARG A 254 -27.66 9.69 -6.93
C ARG A 254 -27.77 9.09 -8.33
N VAL A 255 -28.70 9.61 -9.12
CA VAL A 255 -28.82 9.32 -10.55
C VAL A 255 -28.74 10.63 -11.32
N PHE A 256 -27.85 10.69 -12.31
CA PHE A 256 -27.73 11.78 -13.27
C PHE A 256 -28.46 11.39 -14.55
N ASP A 257 -29.54 12.09 -14.87
CA ASP A 257 -30.34 11.88 -16.08
C ASP A 257 -29.76 12.74 -17.22
N LEU A 258 -29.27 12.08 -18.27
CA LEU A 258 -28.59 12.68 -19.42
C LEU A 258 -29.36 12.48 -20.74
N GLN A 259 -30.66 12.13 -20.68
CA GLN A 259 -31.48 11.84 -21.86
C GLN A 259 -31.53 12.97 -22.90
N ASP A 260 -31.29 14.21 -22.47
CA ASP A 260 -31.33 15.41 -23.29
C ASP A 260 -29.96 15.84 -23.85
N ILE A 261 -28.84 15.25 -23.40
CA ILE A 261 -27.50 15.64 -23.89
C ILE A 261 -27.27 15.19 -25.34
N TYR A 262 -27.75 14.00 -25.69
CA TYR A 262 -27.71 13.46 -27.04
C TYR A 262 -28.94 12.60 -27.29
N THR A 263 -30.00 13.26 -27.74
CA THR A 263 -31.33 12.65 -27.79
C THR A 263 -31.34 11.42 -28.70
N LYS A 264 -32.30 10.52 -28.47
CA LYS A 264 -32.50 9.36 -29.35
C LYS A 264 -32.62 9.75 -30.83
N ALA A 265 -33.30 10.86 -31.14
CA ALA A 265 -33.45 11.34 -32.51
C ALA A 265 -32.11 11.79 -33.11
N ASP A 266 -31.26 12.45 -32.31
CA ASP A 266 -29.93 12.86 -32.75
C ASP A 266 -29.01 11.65 -32.98
N ARG A 267 -29.04 10.66 -32.07
CA ARG A 267 -28.29 9.39 -32.22
C ARG A 267 -28.72 8.61 -33.46
N GLU A 268 -30.02 8.48 -33.70
CA GLU A 268 -30.56 7.81 -34.90
C GLU A 268 -30.12 8.52 -36.19
N ARG A 269 -30.17 9.85 -36.21
CA ARG A 269 -29.70 10.67 -37.35
C ARG A 269 -28.22 10.43 -37.64
N ASP A 270 -27.41 10.41 -36.59
CA ASP A 270 -25.96 10.36 -36.70
C ASP A 270 -25.39 8.93 -36.73
N ARG A 271 -26.26 7.92 -36.55
CA ARG A 271 -25.95 6.49 -36.42
C ARG A 271 -25.01 6.19 -35.26
N ALA A 272 -25.20 6.91 -34.16
CA ALA A 272 -24.47 6.68 -32.92
C ALA A 272 -25.10 5.52 -32.14
N ASP A 273 -24.27 4.86 -31.33
CA ASP A 273 -24.68 3.81 -30.40
C ASP A 273 -25.07 4.44 -29.04
N VAL A 274 -25.03 3.67 -27.96
CA VAL A 274 -25.42 4.08 -26.60
C VAL A 274 -24.44 5.04 -25.93
N LEU A 275 -24.89 5.67 -24.83
CA LEU A 275 -24.04 6.42 -23.90
C LEU A 275 -23.07 5.46 -23.20
N ASN A 276 -21.75 5.73 -23.27
CA ASN A 276 -20.73 5.00 -22.54
C ASN A 276 -19.42 5.79 -22.45
N GLY A 277 -18.76 5.78 -21.29
CA GLY A 277 -17.48 6.45 -21.04
C GLY A 277 -17.61 7.68 -20.15
N ILE A 278 -16.98 7.63 -18.98
CA ILE A 278 -16.96 8.70 -17.98
C ILE A 278 -15.49 8.97 -17.65
N SER A 279 -15.07 10.23 -17.64
CA SER A 279 -13.74 10.54 -17.13
C SER A 279 -13.69 11.91 -16.49
N LEU A 280 -12.88 12.02 -15.44
CA LEU A 280 -12.71 13.26 -14.70
C LEU A 280 -11.43 13.98 -15.11
N THR A 281 -11.61 15.05 -15.87
CA THR A 281 -10.53 16.01 -16.10
C THR A 281 -10.46 16.93 -14.89
N GLY A 282 -9.38 16.89 -14.09
CA GLY A 282 -9.22 17.69 -12.86
C GLY A 282 -9.18 19.22 -13.04
N ARG A 283 -9.72 19.75 -14.14
CA ARG A 283 -9.71 21.16 -14.53
C ARG A 283 -11.15 21.62 -14.78
N LEU A 284 -11.69 22.45 -13.91
CA LEU A 284 -12.70 23.42 -14.34
C LEU A 284 -11.95 24.47 -15.18
N ARG A 285 -12.27 24.60 -16.48
CA ARG A 285 -11.79 25.75 -17.27
C ARG A 285 -12.35 27.02 -16.60
N ARG A 286 -11.47 27.89 -16.07
CA ARG A 286 -11.82 29.31 -15.94
C ARG A 286 -11.81 29.90 -17.35
N GLU A 287 -12.80 30.73 -17.67
CA GLU A 287 -13.00 31.36 -18.98
C GLU A 287 -11.81 32.23 -19.47
N GLU A 288 -10.72 32.36 -18.72
CA GLU A 288 -9.60 33.27 -19.02
C GLU A 288 -8.40 32.63 -19.77
N ASP A 289 -8.32 31.29 -19.88
CA ASP A 289 -7.12 30.58 -20.40
C ASP A 289 -7.04 30.43 -21.95
N ALA A 290 -7.87 31.14 -22.72
CA ALA A 290 -7.95 31.03 -24.19
C ALA A 290 -6.79 31.71 -24.96
N GLY A 291 -5.61 31.87 -24.37
CA GLY A 291 -4.49 32.44 -25.10
C GLY A 291 -3.16 32.33 -24.37
N LEU A 292 -2.30 31.44 -24.87
CA LEU A 292 -0.92 31.72 -25.31
C LEU A 292 -0.07 30.44 -25.21
N GLU A 293 0.35 29.95 -26.39
CA GLU A 293 1.37 28.92 -26.56
C GLU A 293 2.77 29.41 -26.16
N GLY A 294 3.60 28.48 -25.66
CA GLY A 294 5.02 28.42 -26.03
C GLY A 294 6.07 28.54 -24.91
N GLY A 295 6.88 27.49 -24.78
CA GLY A 295 8.34 27.61 -24.58
C GLY A 295 8.87 27.57 -23.15
N GLY A 296 9.78 26.63 -22.89
CA GLY A 296 10.34 26.34 -21.57
C GLY A 296 11.66 27.03 -21.19
N SER A 297 12.07 26.70 -19.96
CA SER A 297 13.38 26.81 -19.31
C SER A 297 13.79 28.15 -18.67
N THR A 298 14.00 28.07 -17.34
CA THR A 298 15.01 28.77 -16.52
C THR A 298 15.11 30.29 -16.64
N ALA A 299 14.08 31.04 -16.20
CA ALA A 299 14.21 32.49 -15.92
C ALA A 299 13.09 33.10 -15.03
N ASP A 300 12.65 32.48 -13.93
CA ASP A 300 11.38 32.91 -13.29
C ASP A 300 11.44 33.90 -12.11
N VAL A 301 12.60 34.38 -11.67
CA VAL A 301 12.64 35.31 -10.51
C VAL A 301 12.76 36.79 -10.89
N ALA A 302 13.15 37.11 -12.14
CA ALA A 302 13.31 38.50 -12.59
C ALA A 302 12.05 39.10 -13.25
N SER A 303 11.18 38.26 -13.83
CA SER A 303 10.02 38.70 -14.64
C SER A 303 8.84 39.21 -13.81
N TRP A 304 8.64 38.67 -12.60
CA TRP A 304 7.52 39.03 -11.72
C TRP A 304 7.59 40.47 -11.20
N LYS A 305 8.81 41.03 -10.99
CA LYS A 305 8.97 42.44 -10.61
C LYS A 305 8.58 43.40 -11.72
N TYR A 306 8.86 43.06 -12.97
CA TYR A 306 8.48 43.89 -14.12
C TYR A 306 6.98 43.83 -14.39
N VAL A 307 6.37 42.65 -14.29
CA VAL A 307 4.91 42.49 -14.42
C VAL A 307 4.18 43.25 -13.31
N PHE A 308 4.65 43.18 -12.06
CA PHE A 308 4.03 43.90 -10.95
C PHE A 308 4.10 45.43 -11.10
N LEU A 309 5.24 45.97 -11.55
CA LEU A 309 5.40 47.41 -11.77
C LEU A 309 4.58 47.93 -12.95
N VAL A 310 4.46 47.14 -14.03
CA VAL A 310 3.63 47.49 -15.20
C VAL A 310 2.14 47.40 -14.86
N SER A 311 1.70 46.39 -14.12
CA SER A 311 0.32 46.27 -13.65
C SER A 311 -0.07 47.38 -12.68
N LEU A 312 0.85 47.81 -11.79
CA LEU A 312 0.63 48.94 -10.90
C LEU A 312 0.49 50.25 -11.69
N PHE A 313 1.30 50.45 -12.75
CA PHE A 313 1.22 51.61 -13.61
C PHE A 313 -0.08 51.66 -14.43
N LEU A 314 -0.54 50.51 -14.96
CA LEU A 314 -1.81 50.41 -15.68
C LEU A 314 -3.02 50.65 -14.78
N LEU A 315 -2.98 50.18 -13.52
CA LEU A 315 -4.02 50.43 -12.54
C LEU A 315 -4.14 51.92 -12.19
N VAL A 316 -3.02 52.61 -12.00
CA VAL A 316 -3.00 54.06 -11.77
C VAL A 316 -3.55 54.83 -12.98
N CYS A 317 -3.22 54.41 -14.20
CA CYS A 317 -3.75 55.02 -15.43
C CYS A 317 -5.26 54.78 -15.60
N PHE A 318 -5.74 53.58 -15.26
CA PHE A 318 -7.16 53.26 -15.28
C PHE A 318 -7.96 54.10 -14.28
N LEU A 319 -7.46 54.23 -13.04
CA LEU A 319 -8.07 55.06 -12.00
C LEU A 319 -8.08 56.55 -12.38
N ALA A 320 -7.02 57.05 -13.00
CA ALA A 320 -6.97 58.42 -13.52
C ALA A 320 -8.00 58.65 -14.66
N ARG A 321 -8.17 57.66 -15.55
CA ARG A 321 -9.14 57.70 -16.65
C ARG A 321 -10.59 57.64 -16.15
N LEU A 322 -10.86 56.83 -15.13
CA LEU A 322 -12.18 56.76 -14.49
C LEU A 322 -12.53 58.08 -13.80
N ASN A 323 -11.56 58.69 -13.10
CA ASN A 323 -11.74 59.98 -12.45
C ASN A 323 -12.00 61.10 -13.48
N PHE A 324 -11.32 61.07 -14.63
CA PHE A 324 -11.58 62.01 -15.73
C PHE A 324 -12.97 61.84 -16.34
N GLN A 325 -13.46 60.60 -16.51
CA GLN A 325 -14.82 60.37 -17.00
C GLN A 325 -15.89 60.80 -16.00
N LEU A 326 -15.66 60.62 -14.70
CA LEU A 326 -16.56 61.08 -13.65
C LEU A 326 -16.69 62.61 -13.64
N VAL A 327 -15.56 63.32 -13.78
CA VAL A 327 -15.54 64.79 -13.88
C VAL A 327 -16.23 65.27 -15.17
N LYS A 328 -16.10 64.53 -16.27
CA LYS A 328 -16.74 64.87 -17.56
C LYS A 328 -18.26 64.69 -17.54
N GLN A 329 -18.76 63.67 -16.84
CA GLN A 329 -20.20 63.45 -16.67
C GLN A 329 -20.83 64.41 -15.67
N LEU A 330 -20.11 64.84 -14.63
CA LEU A 330 -20.57 65.87 -13.70
C LEU A 330 -20.47 67.30 -14.28
N GLY A 331 -19.69 67.48 -15.35
CA GLY A 331 -19.44 68.78 -15.99
C GLY A 331 -20.45 69.23 -17.05
N HIS A 332 -21.53 68.49 -17.33
CA HIS A 332 -22.51 68.85 -18.39
C HIS A 332 -23.93 69.17 -17.89
N GLY A 333 -24.08 69.44 -16.60
CA GLY A 333 -25.38 69.71 -15.98
C GLY A 333 -25.62 71.15 -15.52
N VAL A 334 -25.25 72.21 -16.26
CA VAL A 334 -25.76 73.57 -15.97
C VAL A 334 -25.86 74.46 -17.23
N SER A 335 -27.06 74.63 -17.81
CA SER A 335 -27.68 75.96 -18.09
C SER A 335 -28.97 75.94 -18.94
N LYS A 336 -30.05 76.43 -18.32
CA LYS A 336 -31.16 77.31 -18.79
C LYS A 336 -32.24 76.86 -19.82
N VAL A 337 -33.36 76.34 -19.30
CA VAL A 337 -34.76 76.88 -19.21
C VAL A 337 -35.52 77.49 -20.44
N GLU A 338 -36.63 76.80 -20.81
CA GLU A 338 -38.01 77.18 -21.31
C GLU A 338 -38.29 77.89 -22.67
N PRO A 339 -39.55 77.85 -23.23
CA PRO A 339 -40.63 76.82 -23.18
C PRO A 339 -41.30 76.53 -24.56
N ALA A 340 -41.90 75.34 -24.76
CA ALA A 340 -43.24 75.15 -25.41
C ALA A 340 -43.60 73.69 -25.77
N SER A 341 -44.89 73.39 -25.51
CA SER A 341 -45.80 72.40 -26.10
C SER A 341 -45.56 70.88 -25.94
N THR A 342 -46.38 70.33 -25.03
CA THR A 342 -47.19 69.10 -25.15
C THR A 342 -46.51 67.80 -25.60
N GLY A 343 -46.34 66.89 -24.64
CA GLY A 343 -46.20 65.45 -24.90
C GLY A 343 -45.21 64.77 -23.96
N GLY A 344 -45.72 63.86 -23.12
CA GLY A 344 -45.07 63.14 -22.02
C GLY A 344 -43.58 62.79 -22.13
N LEU A 345 -42.85 63.03 -21.03
CA LEU A 345 -41.64 62.32 -20.64
C LEU A 345 -41.50 62.33 -19.12
N SER A 346 -41.79 61.19 -18.47
CA SER A 346 -41.33 60.92 -17.10
C SER A 346 -41.03 59.42 -16.96
N SER A 347 -39.81 59.02 -17.28
CA SER A 347 -39.26 57.71 -16.88
C SER A 347 -37.73 57.72 -16.68
N SER A 348 -36.97 58.63 -17.31
CA SER A 348 -35.49 58.54 -17.26
C SER A 348 -34.80 59.15 -16.04
N VAL A 349 -35.32 60.24 -15.46
CA VAL A 349 -34.64 60.93 -14.34
C VAL A 349 -34.72 60.14 -13.03
N ALA A 350 -35.82 59.40 -12.81
CA ALA A 350 -36.00 58.57 -11.63
C ALA A 350 -35.16 57.27 -11.67
N GLU A 351 -34.83 56.77 -12.87
CA GLU A 351 -33.94 55.63 -13.05
C GLU A 351 -32.47 55.99 -12.84
N ASP A 352 -32.06 57.18 -13.28
CA ASP A 352 -30.68 57.66 -13.11
C ASP A 352 -30.36 57.99 -11.65
N GLU A 353 -31.29 58.57 -10.87
CA GLU A 353 -31.10 58.76 -9.42
C GLU A 353 -31.02 57.43 -8.66
N ARG A 354 -31.80 56.41 -9.06
CA ARG A 354 -31.70 55.05 -8.48
C ARG A 354 -30.36 54.40 -8.77
N ARG A 355 -29.85 54.52 -10.00
CA ARG A 355 -28.54 53.96 -10.38
C ARG A 355 -27.39 54.63 -9.64
N VAL A 356 -27.42 55.96 -9.47
CA VAL A 356 -26.39 56.69 -8.71
C VAL A 356 -26.46 56.37 -7.21
N SER A 357 -27.65 56.19 -6.64
CA SER A 357 -27.83 55.74 -5.26
C SER A 357 -27.31 54.31 -5.04
N GLN A 358 -27.56 53.40 -5.99
CA GLN A 358 -27.07 52.02 -5.92
C GLN A 358 -25.54 51.96 -6.03
N LEU A 359 -24.94 52.77 -6.92
CA LEU A 359 -23.49 52.86 -7.06
C LEU A 359 -22.82 53.42 -5.79
N ARG A 360 -23.42 54.42 -5.13
CA ARG A 360 -22.91 54.93 -3.84
C ARG A 360 -22.95 53.87 -2.74
N LYS A 361 -24.00 53.04 -2.72
CA LYS A 361 -24.14 51.94 -1.75
C LYS A 361 -23.07 50.86 -1.97
N ASN A 362 -22.87 50.44 -3.22
CA ASN A 362 -21.86 49.45 -3.58
C ASN A 362 -20.43 49.95 -3.31
N VAL A 363 -20.15 51.24 -3.52
CA VAL A 363 -18.85 51.85 -3.19
C VAL A 363 -18.61 51.94 -1.68
N SER A 364 -19.66 52.14 -0.87
CA SER A 364 -19.55 52.09 0.59
C SER A 364 -19.26 50.67 1.09
N GLU A 365 -19.99 49.68 0.58
CA GLU A 365 -19.82 48.25 0.93
C GLU A 365 -18.42 47.73 0.54
N MET A 366 -17.89 48.16 -0.62
CA MET A 366 -16.51 47.83 -1.01
C MET A 366 -15.45 48.51 -0.13
N LYS A 367 -15.73 49.72 0.37
CA LYS A 367 -14.81 50.43 1.28
C LYS A 367 -14.75 49.77 2.66
N ASP A 368 -15.86 49.23 3.13
CA ASP A 368 -15.94 48.47 4.38
C ASP A 368 -15.27 47.09 4.25
N SER A 369 -15.44 46.39 3.12
CA SER A 369 -14.69 45.16 2.80
C SER A 369 -13.18 45.40 2.68
N LEU A 370 -12.74 46.54 2.13
CA LEU A 370 -11.32 46.92 2.06
C LEU A 370 -10.72 47.23 3.44
N ASN A 371 -11.51 47.82 4.35
CA ASN A 371 -11.09 48.02 5.74
C ASN A 371 -11.07 46.71 6.54
N GLY A 372 -12.00 45.79 6.27
CA GLY A 372 -11.99 44.43 6.82
C GLY A 372 -10.75 43.62 6.40
N MET A 373 -10.36 43.70 5.13
CA MET A 373 -9.14 43.04 4.63
C MET A 373 -7.85 43.63 5.19
N LYS A 374 -7.80 44.94 5.47
CA LYS A 374 -6.67 45.55 6.21
C LYS A 374 -6.57 45.08 7.66
N GLY A 375 -7.71 44.80 8.30
CA GLY A 375 -7.75 44.18 9.62
C GLY A 375 -7.17 42.76 9.62
N VAL A 376 -7.53 41.95 8.63
CA VAL A 376 -7.03 40.58 8.44
C VAL A 376 -5.52 40.57 8.13
N LEU A 377 -5.01 41.50 7.32
CA LEU A 377 -3.57 41.65 7.09
C LEU A 377 -2.79 42.03 8.36
N GLY A 378 -3.36 42.89 9.21
CA GLY A 378 -2.77 43.21 10.52
C GLY A 378 -2.80 42.03 11.50
N GLU A 379 -3.75 41.11 11.36
CA GLU A 379 -3.85 39.87 12.15
C GLU A 379 -2.84 38.80 11.67
N ILE A 380 -2.60 38.74 10.35
CA ILE A 380 -1.61 37.85 9.72
C ILE A 380 -0.19 38.30 10.09
N GLU A 381 0.13 39.60 10.03
CA GLU A 381 1.44 40.12 10.43
C GLU A 381 1.72 39.87 11.93
N ARG A 382 0.68 39.92 12.79
CA ARG A 382 0.79 39.60 14.22
C ARG A 382 1.03 38.11 14.47
N LYS A 383 0.32 37.22 13.75
CA LYS A 383 0.54 35.76 13.81
C LYS A 383 1.91 35.36 13.26
N GLN A 384 2.41 36.06 12.23
CA GLN A 384 3.72 35.81 11.63
C GLN A 384 4.87 36.24 12.55
N ALA A 385 4.67 37.28 13.38
CA ALA A 385 5.59 37.68 14.46
C ALA A 385 5.58 36.70 15.66
N GLU A 386 4.43 36.10 15.99
CA GLU A 386 4.33 35.03 17.01
C GLU A 386 5.04 33.74 16.53
N LEU A 387 4.85 33.35 15.26
CA LEU A 387 5.48 32.18 14.63
C LEU A 387 7.02 32.28 14.49
N SER A 388 7.58 33.49 14.42
CA SER A 388 9.04 33.70 14.33
C SER A 388 9.73 33.87 15.68
N SER A 389 8.98 33.88 16.79
CA SER A 389 9.51 33.92 18.17
C SER A 389 9.45 32.58 18.92
N GLY A 390 8.90 31.53 18.30
CA GLY A 390 8.68 30.20 18.91
C GLY A 390 9.81 29.17 18.77
N VAL A 391 11.05 29.56 18.42
CA VAL A 391 12.23 28.65 18.49
C VAL A 391 12.79 28.65 19.91
N ALA A 392 12.03 28.03 20.83
CA ALA A 392 12.51 27.43 22.07
C ALA A 392 11.32 26.86 22.83
N GLY A 393 11.08 25.54 22.74
CA GLY A 393 10.11 24.88 23.62
C GLY A 393 9.54 23.58 23.05
N SER A 394 9.89 22.48 23.71
CA SER A 394 9.38 21.11 23.54
C SER A 394 7.85 20.96 23.47
N SER A 395 7.35 20.08 22.59
CA SER A 395 6.54 18.88 22.94
C SER A 395 5.84 18.33 21.68
N GLY A 396 5.81 17.00 21.53
CA GLY A 396 5.57 16.31 20.26
C GLY A 396 4.12 16.20 19.78
N SER A 397 3.98 15.84 18.51
CA SER A 397 2.76 15.27 17.93
C SER A 397 3.06 13.85 17.42
N SER A 398 2.28 12.89 17.89
CA SER A 398 2.37 11.46 17.58
C SER A 398 2.02 11.19 16.11
N ALA A 399 2.95 10.63 15.35
CA ALA A 399 2.66 9.97 14.09
C ALA A 399 1.72 8.78 14.35
N ALA A 400 0.64 8.66 13.57
CA ALA A 400 -0.31 7.56 13.69
C ALA A 400 0.41 6.21 13.47
N SER A 401 0.33 5.31 14.44
CA SER A 401 0.97 3.99 14.40
C SER A 401 0.17 3.01 13.54
N PHE A 402 0.83 2.19 12.72
CA PHE A 402 0.20 1.12 11.94
C PHE A 402 -0.68 0.22 12.84
N PRO A 403 -1.94 -0.09 12.46
CA PRO A 403 -2.94 -0.61 13.37
C PRO A 403 -2.58 -2.02 13.85
N ARG A 404 -2.71 -2.29 15.15
CA ARG A 404 -2.58 -3.64 15.73
C ARG A 404 -3.85 -4.45 15.45
N LEU A 405 -3.72 -5.59 14.75
CA LEU A 405 -4.83 -6.51 14.55
C LEU A 405 -4.93 -7.52 15.69
N THR A 406 -6.15 -7.78 16.14
CA THR A 406 -6.47 -8.76 17.19
C THR A 406 -7.55 -9.73 16.73
N CYS A 407 -7.48 -10.97 17.18
CA CYS A 407 -8.52 -11.97 16.92
C CYS A 407 -9.51 -12.06 18.07
N SER A 408 -10.78 -12.29 17.75
CA SER A 408 -11.75 -12.74 18.74
C SER A 408 -11.35 -14.12 19.26
N SER A 409 -11.85 -14.48 20.45
CA SER A 409 -11.58 -15.78 21.02
C SER A 409 -12.03 -16.93 20.09
N GLU A 410 -13.12 -16.74 19.35
CA GLU A 410 -13.65 -17.72 18.38
C GLU A 410 -12.71 -17.88 17.18
N ILE A 411 -12.30 -16.78 16.55
CA ILE A 411 -11.34 -16.80 15.43
C ILE A 411 -10.02 -17.45 15.86
N ALA A 412 -9.54 -17.14 17.07
CA ALA A 412 -8.32 -17.74 17.61
C ALA A 412 -8.43 -19.27 17.75
N ALA A 413 -9.59 -19.78 18.15
CA ALA A 413 -9.82 -21.23 18.24
C ALA A 413 -9.81 -21.89 16.86
N LEU A 414 -10.48 -21.28 15.87
CA LEU A 414 -10.52 -21.77 14.50
C LEU A 414 -9.13 -21.75 13.86
N GLN A 415 -8.39 -20.65 14.04
CA GLN A 415 -7.01 -20.50 13.55
C GLN A 415 -6.10 -21.57 14.15
N THR A 416 -6.21 -21.80 15.46
CA THR A 416 -5.42 -22.84 16.14
C THR A 416 -5.76 -24.24 15.62
N ALA A 417 -7.04 -24.55 15.43
CA ALA A 417 -7.47 -25.83 14.87
C ALA A 417 -6.96 -26.02 13.43
N ARG A 418 -6.99 -24.96 12.62
CA ARG A 418 -6.50 -24.96 11.23
C ARG A 418 -4.99 -25.20 11.17
N ILE A 419 -4.21 -24.50 11.99
CA ILE A 419 -2.75 -24.69 12.08
C ILE A 419 -2.42 -26.11 12.53
N ASN A 420 -3.07 -26.61 13.59
CA ASN A 420 -2.83 -27.97 14.08
C ASN A 420 -3.25 -29.04 13.06
N LYS A 421 -4.33 -28.83 12.31
CA LYS A 421 -4.70 -29.69 11.18
C LYS A 421 -3.57 -29.71 10.14
N ARG A 422 -3.04 -28.53 9.78
CA ARG A 422 -1.97 -28.39 8.80
C ARG A 422 -0.71 -29.16 9.19
N PHE A 423 -0.25 -29.04 10.43
CA PHE A 423 0.92 -29.79 10.92
C PHE A 423 0.69 -31.31 10.99
N ASN A 424 -0.55 -31.77 11.14
CA ASN A 424 -0.85 -33.20 11.09
C ASN A 424 -0.85 -33.77 9.66
N GLU A 425 -1.22 -32.95 8.67
CA GLU A 425 -1.22 -33.35 7.24
C GLU A 425 0.21 -33.53 6.72
N TRP A 426 1.15 -32.71 7.17
CA TRP A 426 2.56 -32.92 6.87
C TRP A 426 3.10 -34.11 7.65
N TRP A 427 3.31 -35.20 6.94
CA TRP A 427 3.98 -36.39 7.47
C TRP A 427 5.47 -36.16 7.79
N SER A 428 6.03 -34.99 7.43
CA SER A 428 7.45 -34.66 7.61
C SER A 428 7.77 -34.14 9.01
N HIS A 429 9.01 -34.38 9.44
CA HIS A 429 9.58 -33.93 10.72
C HIS A 429 10.08 -32.48 10.66
N SER A 430 9.69 -31.71 9.65
CA SER A 430 10.07 -30.32 9.45
C SER A 430 9.09 -29.68 8.47
N ALA A 431 8.67 -28.45 8.75
CA ALA A 431 7.69 -27.73 7.94
C ALA A 431 8.26 -27.12 6.65
N CYS A 432 9.57 -27.26 6.42
CA CYS A 432 10.33 -26.76 5.26
C CYS A 432 9.66 -25.60 4.52
N PRO A 433 9.60 -24.41 5.17
CA PRO A 433 8.85 -23.29 4.65
C PRO A 433 9.45 -22.83 3.32
N ASP A 434 8.57 -22.44 2.39
CA ASP A 434 8.98 -21.93 1.09
C ASP A 434 9.53 -20.50 1.17
N GLN A 435 9.33 -19.82 2.31
CA GLN A 435 9.76 -18.45 2.57
C GLN A 435 9.31 -17.49 1.46
N VAL A 436 8.06 -17.60 1.02
CA VAL A 436 7.51 -16.76 -0.08
C VAL A 436 7.66 -15.26 0.18
N TRP A 437 7.77 -14.85 1.44
CA TRP A 437 8.01 -13.46 1.85
C TRP A 437 9.44 -12.96 1.57
N MET A 438 10.38 -13.85 1.23
CA MET A 438 11.72 -13.47 0.75
C MET A 438 11.68 -13.00 -0.72
N GLU A 439 10.67 -13.38 -1.49
CA GLU A 439 10.49 -12.90 -2.86
C GLU A 439 10.21 -11.40 -2.85
N GLY A 440 11.05 -10.62 -3.55
CA GLY A 440 10.94 -9.16 -3.57
C GLY A 440 11.34 -8.45 -2.26
N ILE A 441 12.05 -9.14 -1.35
CA ILE A 441 12.44 -8.58 -0.04
C ILE A 441 13.26 -7.28 -0.13
N HIS A 442 14.02 -7.08 -1.22
CA HIS A 442 14.71 -5.82 -1.49
C HIS A 442 13.73 -4.63 -1.54
N GLY A 443 12.54 -4.81 -2.12
CA GLY A 443 11.51 -3.77 -2.17
C GLY A 443 10.95 -3.45 -0.79
N PHE A 444 10.81 -4.44 0.09
CA PHE A 444 10.39 -4.22 1.48
C PHE A 444 11.44 -3.42 2.25
N PHE A 445 12.72 -3.73 2.08
CA PHE A 445 13.82 -3.02 2.74
C PHE A 445 14.04 -1.62 2.17
N ASP A 446 13.93 -1.41 0.86
CA ASP A 446 14.00 -0.10 0.20
C ASP A 446 12.92 0.84 0.76
N ALA A 447 11.71 0.31 0.91
CA ALA A 447 10.55 1.06 1.38
C ALA A 447 10.60 1.34 2.90
N ALA A 448 11.17 0.42 3.69
CA ALA A 448 11.28 0.55 5.15
C ALA A 448 12.48 1.40 5.62
N THR A 449 13.51 1.56 4.79
CA THR A 449 14.74 2.28 5.17
C THR A 449 14.50 3.79 5.12
N PRO A 450 14.64 4.52 6.24
CA PRO A 450 14.49 5.98 6.25
C PRO A 450 15.51 6.67 5.33
N PRO A 451 15.18 7.83 4.71
CA PRO A 451 16.11 8.54 3.83
C PRO A 451 17.49 8.82 4.43
N THR A 452 17.54 9.07 5.74
CA THR A 452 18.79 9.30 6.51
C THR A 452 19.70 8.08 6.63
N GLU A 453 19.20 6.88 6.29
CA GLU A 453 19.94 5.62 6.40
C GLU A 453 20.09 4.90 5.05
N LYS A 454 19.56 5.44 3.95
CA LYS A 454 19.64 4.82 2.60
C LYS A 454 21.06 4.66 2.06
N SER A 455 22.01 5.46 2.56
CA SER A 455 23.42 5.35 2.18
C SER A 455 24.17 4.26 2.96
N LYS A 456 23.53 3.59 3.93
CA LYS A 456 24.13 2.49 4.70
C LYS A 456 23.76 1.16 4.05
N PRO A 457 24.64 0.15 4.13
CA PRO A 457 24.28 -1.20 3.68
C PRO A 457 23.11 -1.75 4.48
N TYR A 458 22.32 -2.62 3.86
CA TYR A 458 21.34 -3.41 4.57
C TYR A 458 22.01 -4.33 5.57
N LEU A 459 21.58 -4.27 6.82
CA LEU A 459 22.20 -5.03 7.91
C LEU A 459 21.40 -6.30 8.21
N ILE A 460 22.01 -7.45 7.96
CA ILE A 460 21.45 -8.77 8.21
C ILE A 460 22.26 -9.45 9.30
N LEU A 461 21.59 -9.85 10.39
CA LEU A 461 22.19 -10.68 11.44
C LEU A 461 21.66 -12.11 11.26
N ASP A 462 22.52 -13.03 10.83
CA ASP A 462 22.25 -14.45 10.66
C ASP A 462 22.86 -15.23 11.83
N ILE A 463 22.07 -15.44 12.87
CA ILE A 463 22.50 -16.04 14.13
C ILE A 463 22.28 -17.55 14.07
N GLY A 464 23.35 -18.30 14.34
CA GLY A 464 23.35 -19.74 14.10
C GLY A 464 23.26 -20.03 12.60
N CYS A 465 24.09 -19.34 11.82
CA CYS A 465 24.08 -19.45 10.36
C CYS A 465 24.41 -20.87 9.84
N ASN A 466 24.89 -21.78 10.70
CA ASN A 466 25.13 -23.19 10.39
C ASN A 466 26.01 -23.32 9.13
N LYS A 467 25.53 -23.99 8.07
CA LYS A 467 26.26 -24.14 6.80
C LYS A 467 26.27 -22.86 5.93
N GLY A 468 25.69 -21.76 6.40
CA GLY A 468 25.68 -20.44 5.73
C GLY A 468 24.62 -20.27 4.64
N TYR A 469 23.65 -21.19 4.53
CA TYR A 469 22.66 -21.15 3.45
C TYR A 469 21.75 -19.93 3.52
N THR A 470 21.29 -19.55 4.71
CA THR A 470 20.46 -18.35 4.89
C THR A 470 21.23 -17.08 4.54
N SER A 471 22.49 -16.95 4.99
CA SER A 471 23.39 -15.88 4.53
C SER A 471 23.50 -15.83 3.01
N ALA A 472 23.68 -16.98 2.36
CA ALA A 472 23.78 -17.07 0.90
C ALA A 472 22.49 -16.65 0.19
N ASP A 473 21.34 -16.97 0.78
CA ASP A 473 20.01 -16.61 0.28
C ASP A 473 19.80 -15.09 0.33
N PHE A 474 20.14 -14.43 1.45
CA PHE A 474 20.10 -12.97 1.55
C PHE A 474 21.08 -12.28 0.59
N LEU A 475 22.28 -12.84 0.41
CA LEU A 475 23.27 -12.31 -0.53
C LEU A 475 22.78 -12.42 -1.99
N ASP A 476 22.17 -13.54 -2.38
CA ASP A 476 21.57 -13.70 -3.71
C ASP A 476 20.36 -12.79 -3.90
N ALA A 477 19.50 -12.67 -2.88
CA ALA A 477 18.26 -11.91 -2.96
C ALA A 477 18.45 -10.38 -2.94
N LEU A 478 19.45 -9.87 -2.22
CA LEU A 478 19.68 -8.43 -2.03
C LEU A 478 20.85 -7.89 -2.87
N SER A 479 21.82 -8.74 -3.19
CA SER A 479 22.96 -8.38 -4.03
C SER A 479 23.27 -9.48 -5.05
N PRO A 480 22.33 -9.76 -5.98
CA PRO A 480 22.54 -10.74 -7.03
C PRO A 480 23.80 -10.40 -7.86
N GLY A 481 24.50 -11.44 -8.31
CA GLY A 481 25.73 -11.29 -9.10
C GLY A 481 27.05 -11.34 -8.31
N THR A 482 26.99 -11.54 -6.99
CA THR A 482 28.18 -11.79 -6.14
C THR A 482 28.84 -13.16 -6.36
N GLY A 483 28.22 -14.04 -7.16
CA GLY A 483 28.62 -15.44 -7.30
C GLY A 483 28.25 -16.31 -6.08
N MET A 484 27.67 -15.70 -5.04
CA MET A 484 27.25 -16.36 -3.81
C MET A 484 25.74 -16.61 -3.82
N ASN A 485 25.35 -17.87 -3.74
CA ASN A 485 23.99 -18.35 -3.53
C ASN A 485 24.05 -19.74 -2.86
N PRO A 486 22.93 -20.32 -2.38
CA PRO A 486 22.97 -21.62 -1.70
C PRO A 486 23.61 -22.75 -2.53
N SER A 487 23.45 -22.73 -3.85
CA SER A 487 24.00 -23.74 -4.77
C SER A 487 25.52 -23.59 -4.97
N SER A 488 26.02 -22.36 -5.15
CA SER A 488 27.46 -22.11 -5.26
C SER A 488 28.16 -22.34 -3.91
N LEU A 489 27.49 -22.01 -2.79
CA LEU A 489 28.00 -22.28 -1.45
C LEU A 489 28.15 -23.77 -1.17
N VAL A 490 27.12 -24.60 -1.43
CA VAL A 490 27.23 -26.04 -1.21
C VAL A 490 28.34 -26.65 -2.07
N THR A 491 28.51 -26.16 -3.30
CA THR A 491 29.56 -26.62 -4.22
C THR A 491 30.94 -26.30 -3.64
N ALA A 492 31.16 -25.06 -3.19
CA ALA A 492 32.42 -24.68 -2.57
C ALA A 492 32.71 -25.47 -1.29
N ILE A 493 31.70 -25.68 -0.43
CA ILE A 493 31.85 -26.48 0.79
C ILE A 493 32.23 -27.92 0.46
N ARG A 494 31.60 -28.55 -0.54
CA ARG A 494 31.92 -29.92 -0.98
C ARG A 494 33.37 -30.03 -1.47
N GLU A 495 33.84 -29.05 -2.24
CA GLU A 495 35.22 -29.02 -2.71
C GLU A 495 36.21 -28.90 -1.54
N ILE A 496 35.94 -28.00 -0.59
CA ILE A 496 36.80 -27.81 0.57
C ILE A 496 36.79 -29.05 1.48
N ALA A 497 35.62 -29.65 1.72
CA ALA A 497 35.52 -30.88 2.50
C ALA A 497 36.32 -32.03 1.87
N LYS A 498 36.34 -32.11 0.54
CA LYS A 498 37.16 -33.08 -0.21
C LYS A 498 38.66 -32.77 -0.11
N GLU A 499 39.07 -31.50 -0.17
CA GLU A 499 40.46 -31.07 0.04
C GLU A 499 40.97 -31.46 1.44
N ASP A 500 40.12 -31.31 2.45
CA ASP A 500 40.50 -31.50 3.85
C ASP A 500 40.26 -32.92 4.37
N ASN A 501 39.72 -33.82 3.54
CA ASN A 501 39.25 -35.14 3.95
C ASN A 501 38.35 -35.09 5.20
N THR A 502 37.52 -34.05 5.30
CA THR A 502 36.65 -33.81 6.47
C THR A 502 35.27 -34.37 6.19
N LYS A 503 34.69 -35.05 7.19
CA LYS A 503 33.31 -35.56 7.09
C LYS A 503 32.34 -34.38 7.09
N PHE A 504 31.59 -34.25 6.00
CA PHE A 504 30.52 -33.26 5.86
C PHE A 504 29.17 -33.97 6.05
N ASP A 505 28.33 -33.44 6.94
CA ASP A 505 26.98 -33.96 7.13
C ASP A 505 26.05 -33.52 6.00
N ARG A 506 25.08 -34.38 5.65
CA ARG A 506 24.11 -34.34 4.53
C ARG A 506 24.03 -33.01 3.75
N ASP A 507 24.10 -33.13 2.43
CA ASP A 507 23.84 -32.03 1.50
C ASP A 507 22.46 -31.40 1.75
N GLY A 508 22.43 -30.08 1.98
CA GLY A 508 21.20 -29.30 1.97
C GLY A 508 20.26 -29.47 3.15
N GLY A 509 20.71 -29.71 4.39
CA GLY A 509 19.82 -29.73 5.56
C GLY A 509 18.65 -30.71 5.44
N VAL A 510 17.63 -30.58 6.29
CA VAL A 510 16.40 -31.40 6.17
C VAL A 510 15.50 -30.90 5.03
N CYS A 511 15.63 -29.63 4.65
CA CYS A 511 14.74 -28.93 3.71
C CYS A 511 15.31 -28.73 2.31
N ASN A 512 16.43 -29.40 1.99
CA ASN A 512 17.12 -29.29 0.71
C ASN A 512 17.50 -27.84 0.36
N ASP A 513 17.93 -27.07 1.35
CA ASP A 513 18.21 -25.63 1.24
C ASP A 513 19.30 -25.30 0.20
N SER A 514 20.09 -26.30 -0.19
CA SER A 514 21.13 -26.19 -1.21
C SER A 514 20.61 -26.12 -2.65
N ASN A 515 19.34 -26.48 -2.90
CA ASN A 515 18.74 -26.55 -4.24
C ASN A 515 17.63 -25.51 -4.46
N LYS A 516 17.56 -24.47 -3.62
CA LYS A 516 16.57 -23.40 -3.80
C LYS A 516 16.75 -22.72 -5.17
N PRO A 517 15.65 -22.37 -5.87
CA PRO A 517 15.73 -21.60 -7.11
C PRO A 517 16.41 -20.26 -6.85
N LEU A 518 17.25 -19.82 -7.78
CA LEU A 518 17.91 -18.51 -7.69
C LEU A 518 16.89 -17.39 -7.91
N ASN A 519 17.13 -16.23 -7.29
CA ASN A 519 16.26 -15.08 -7.50
C ASN A 519 16.21 -14.71 -9.00
N THR A 520 15.00 -14.47 -9.51
CA THR A 520 14.70 -14.15 -10.91
C THR A 520 15.05 -12.69 -11.24
N ASP A 521 15.01 -11.79 -10.25
CA ASP A 521 15.43 -10.40 -10.39
C ASP A 521 16.90 -10.23 -10.00
N ARG A 522 17.78 -10.29 -11.01
CA ARG A 522 19.22 -10.14 -10.83
C ARG A 522 19.76 -8.74 -11.10
N ASN A 523 18.88 -7.77 -11.33
CA ASN A 523 19.28 -6.47 -11.87
C ASN A 523 19.36 -5.38 -10.79
N THR A 524 18.76 -5.59 -9.62
CA THR A 524 18.79 -4.63 -8.49
C THR A 524 19.82 -5.02 -7.45
N ARG A 525 21.05 -4.51 -7.61
CA ARG A 525 22.12 -4.70 -6.63
C ARG A 525 21.96 -3.69 -5.48
N ARG A 526 22.08 -4.14 -4.23
CA ARG A 526 22.12 -3.30 -3.04
C ARG A 526 23.39 -3.58 -2.24
N ASP A 527 23.83 -2.56 -1.50
CA ASP A 527 24.88 -2.76 -0.51
C ASP A 527 24.27 -3.55 0.67
N VAL A 528 24.89 -4.66 1.03
CA VAL A 528 24.41 -5.57 2.08
C VAL A 528 25.57 -6.03 2.94
N GLU A 529 25.36 -5.97 4.25
CA GLU A 529 26.28 -6.45 5.27
C GLU A 529 25.62 -7.60 6.03
N VAL A 530 26.13 -8.81 5.84
CA VAL A 530 25.63 -10.02 6.49
C VAL A 530 26.60 -10.46 7.58
N HIS A 531 26.15 -10.49 8.83
CA HIS A 531 26.88 -11.05 9.96
C HIS A 531 26.36 -12.44 10.30
N CYS A 532 27.15 -13.45 9.95
CA CYS A 532 26.93 -14.86 10.27
C CYS A 532 27.65 -15.20 11.59
N PHE A 533 26.88 -15.61 12.59
CA PHE A 533 27.38 -16.02 13.91
C PHE A 533 27.37 -17.54 14.01
N GLU A 534 28.57 -18.13 13.96
CA GLU A 534 28.76 -19.59 13.95
C GLU A 534 29.61 -20.01 15.17
N PRO A 535 29.00 -20.61 16.21
CA PRO A 535 29.75 -21.05 17.38
C PRO A 535 30.71 -22.22 17.10
N SER A 536 30.43 -23.11 16.14
CA SER A 536 31.30 -24.23 15.75
C SER A 536 32.60 -23.73 15.11
N PRO A 537 33.77 -23.96 15.74
CA PRO A 537 35.04 -23.58 15.13
C PRO A 537 35.34 -24.32 13.83
N ALA A 538 34.84 -25.55 13.66
CA ALA A 538 34.99 -26.32 12.42
C ALA A 538 34.19 -25.68 11.29
N THR A 539 32.90 -25.39 11.52
CA THR A 539 32.03 -24.74 10.54
C THR A 539 32.52 -23.33 10.24
N TYR A 540 32.90 -22.54 11.24
CA TYR A 540 33.50 -21.21 11.06
C TYR A 540 34.70 -21.21 10.11
N LYS A 541 35.65 -22.14 10.28
CA LYS A 541 36.84 -22.25 9.41
C LYS A 541 36.44 -22.62 7.98
N MET A 542 35.48 -23.54 7.83
CA MET A 542 34.93 -23.93 6.54
C MET A 542 34.30 -22.73 5.81
N LEU A 543 33.40 -22.00 6.48
CA LEU A 543 32.72 -20.85 5.89
C LEU A 543 33.69 -19.74 5.49
N ASN A 544 34.75 -19.48 6.27
CA ASN A 544 35.77 -18.50 5.90
C ASN A 544 36.52 -18.87 4.62
N ARG A 545 36.79 -20.17 4.42
CA ARG A 545 37.38 -20.67 3.17
C ARG A 545 36.39 -20.57 2.01
N ALA A 546 35.13 -20.95 2.22
CA ALA A 546 34.08 -20.83 1.22
C ALA A 546 33.89 -19.36 0.79
N ARG A 547 33.83 -18.43 1.76
CA ARG A 547 33.83 -16.98 1.52
C ARG A 547 35.02 -16.55 0.68
N THR A 548 36.23 -16.98 1.01
CA THR A 548 37.44 -16.61 0.24
C THR A 548 37.40 -17.15 -1.19
N LYS A 549 36.82 -18.33 -1.42
CA LYS A 549 36.64 -18.91 -2.76
C LYS A 549 35.55 -18.21 -3.58
N LEU A 550 34.45 -17.79 -2.94
CA LEU A 550 33.26 -17.29 -3.63
C LEU A 550 33.23 -15.75 -3.73
N ILE A 551 33.68 -15.06 -2.69
CA ILE A 551 33.65 -13.60 -2.57
C ILE A 551 35.10 -13.11 -2.42
N SER A 552 35.80 -12.97 -3.55
CA SER A 552 37.19 -12.52 -3.63
C SER A 552 37.28 -10.99 -3.83
N GLY A 553 36.85 -10.22 -2.83
CA GLY A 553 36.98 -8.76 -2.80
C GLY A 553 35.64 -8.01 -2.74
N SER A 554 35.71 -6.72 -2.40
CA SER A 554 34.56 -5.80 -2.23
C SER A 554 33.94 -5.36 -3.55
N GLU A 555 34.03 -6.16 -4.62
CA GLU A 555 33.44 -5.81 -5.91
C GLU A 555 31.93 -5.97 -5.84
N GLY A 556 31.31 -4.93 -5.27
CA GLY A 556 29.93 -4.50 -5.36
C GLY A 556 29.05 -4.81 -4.15
N GLY A 557 29.30 -4.05 -3.08
CA GLY A 557 28.29 -3.76 -2.06
C GLY A 557 28.02 -4.84 -1.03
N ALA A 558 28.29 -6.10 -1.34
CA ALA A 558 28.01 -7.22 -0.44
C ALA A 558 29.22 -7.61 0.41
N VAL A 559 29.02 -7.68 1.73
CA VAL A 559 30.03 -8.10 2.70
C VAL A 559 29.48 -9.22 3.57
N TRP A 560 30.25 -10.31 3.71
CA TRP A 560 29.90 -11.44 4.56
C TRP A 560 30.91 -11.58 5.71
N HIS A 561 30.51 -11.12 6.88
CA HIS A 561 31.26 -11.26 8.12
C HIS A 561 30.87 -12.56 8.80
N ILE A 562 31.84 -13.43 9.02
CA ILE A 562 31.64 -14.70 9.73
C ILE A 562 32.35 -14.56 11.07
N HIS A 563 31.65 -14.85 12.17
CA HIS A 563 32.15 -14.70 13.53
C HIS A 563 32.14 -16.06 14.24
N ASN A 564 33.27 -16.44 14.86
CA ASN A 564 33.30 -17.62 15.71
C ASN A 564 32.82 -17.30 17.12
N LYS A 565 31.52 -17.06 17.26
CA LYS A 565 30.86 -16.77 18.53
C LYS A 565 29.39 -17.15 18.44
N GLY A 566 28.81 -17.55 19.57
CA GLY A 566 27.36 -17.68 19.70
C GLY A 566 26.73 -16.34 20.09
N LEU A 567 25.45 -16.14 19.82
CA LEU A 567 24.70 -15.06 20.46
C LEU A 567 23.79 -15.65 21.55
N HIS A 568 23.58 -14.90 22.63
CA HIS A 568 22.80 -15.34 23.81
C HIS A 568 22.28 -14.12 24.60
N GLU A 569 21.53 -14.33 25.68
CA GLU A 569 21.11 -13.26 26.60
C GLU A 569 22.20 -12.77 27.56
N VAL A 570 23.41 -13.33 27.48
CA VAL A 570 24.54 -12.98 28.36
C VAL A 570 25.82 -12.76 27.54
N ASN A 571 26.74 -11.98 28.12
CA ASN A 571 28.09 -11.81 27.60
C ASN A 571 29.05 -12.66 28.43
N SER A 572 29.51 -13.80 27.89
CA SER A 572 30.33 -14.78 28.63
C SER A 572 31.05 -15.73 27.67
N GLU A 573 31.65 -16.79 28.21
CA GLU A 573 31.97 -18.00 27.46
C GLU A 573 31.02 -19.13 27.86
N MET A 574 30.62 -19.94 26.88
CA MET A 574 29.84 -21.15 27.10
C MET A 574 30.58 -22.39 26.60
N SER A 575 30.31 -23.52 27.24
CA SER A 575 30.85 -24.81 26.85
C SER A 575 29.95 -25.47 25.83
N TRP A 576 30.52 -25.96 24.73
CA TRP A 576 29.81 -26.64 23.66
C TRP A 576 30.30 -28.07 23.53
N HIS A 577 29.43 -28.96 23.05
CA HIS A 577 29.77 -30.36 22.83
C HIS A 577 30.95 -30.48 21.85
N LYS A 578 31.85 -31.44 22.10
CA LYS A 578 33.10 -31.59 21.34
C LYS A 578 32.91 -31.82 19.83
N ALA A 579 31.75 -32.31 19.42
CA ALA A 579 31.38 -32.46 18.00
C ALA A 579 31.49 -31.15 17.22
N CYS A 580 31.18 -30.00 17.87
CA CYS A 580 31.35 -28.66 17.29
C CYS A 580 32.81 -28.37 16.87
N GLY A 581 33.79 -29.00 17.51
CA GLY A 581 35.20 -28.74 17.24
C GLY A 581 35.74 -29.48 16.01
N ALA A 582 35.08 -30.57 15.59
CA ALA A 582 35.65 -31.55 14.65
C ALA A 582 34.80 -31.81 13.40
N SER A 583 33.48 -31.61 13.46
CA SER A 583 32.57 -31.89 12.35
C SER A 583 31.92 -30.60 11.84
N VAL A 584 31.83 -30.45 10.51
CA VAL A 584 31.15 -29.31 9.88
C VAL A 584 29.66 -29.58 9.79
N GLY A 585 28.86 -28.69 10.39
CA GLY A 585 27.39 -28.73 10.34
C GLY A 585 26.77 -29.96 11.01
N ASP A 586 27.38 -30.44 12.08
CA ASP A 586 26.93 -31.57 12.91
C ASP A 586 25.86 -31.10 13.90
N GLU A 587 24.68 -31.69 13.83
CA GLU A 587 23.51 -31.37 14.65
C GLU A 587 23.70 -31.69 16.16
N LEU A 588 24.74 -32.46 16.54
CA LEU A 588 25.12 -32.65 17.94
C LEU A 588 25.89 -31.45 18.53
N CYS A 589 26.05 -30.37 17.76
CA CYS A 589 26.71 -29.16 18.21
C CYS A 589 25.79 -28.30 19.08
N THR A 590 25.75 -28.58 20.39
CA THR A 590 24.89 -27.88 21.37
C THR A 590 25.66 -27.40 22.60
N ILE A 591 25.07 -26.50 23.37
CA ILE A 591 25.61 -26.01 24.66
C ILE A 591 25.51 -27.12 25.71
N VAL A 592 26.59 -27.32 26.46
CA VAL A 592 26.72 -28.35 27.50
C VAL A 592 27.25 -27.75 28.80
N ASP A 593 27.11 -28.50 29.89
CA ASP A 593 27.66 -28.09 31.19
C ASP A 593 29.18 -27.93 31.11
N ALA A 594 29.73 -26.95 31.84
CA ALA A 594 31.15 -26.65 31.86
C ALA A 594 32.03 -27.82 32.35
N SER A 595 31.47 -28.75 33.12
CA SER A 595 32.13 -29.98 33.58
C SER A 595 32.17 -31.10 32.53
N THR A 596 31.50 -30.93 31.38
CA THR A 596 31.45 -31.93 30.31
C THR A 596 32.87 -32.16 29.75
N PRO A 597 33.39 -33.40 29.81
CA PRO A 597 34.72 -33.71 29.31
C PRO A 597 34.88 -33.35 27.82
N ASP A 598 36.04 -32.81 27.49
CA ASP A 598 36.42 -32.40 26.12
C ASP A 598 35.51 -31.33 25.49
N SER A 599 34.65 -30.66 26.27
CA SER A 599 33.84 -29.55 25.76
C SER A 599 34.74 -28.40 25.25
N ILE A 600 34.30 -27.75 24.19
CA ILE A 600 35.00 -26.58 23.64
C ILE A 600 34.41 -25.31 24.24
N ARG A 601 35.22 -24.27 24.43
CA ARG A 601 34.77 -22.98 24.95
C ARG A 601 34.65 -22.00 23.80
N VAL A 602 33.47 -21.38 23.67
CA VAL A 602 33.18 -20.42 22.62
C VAL A 602 32.57 -19.17 23.27
N PRO A 603 33.02 -17.96 22.88
CA PRO A 603 32.42 -16.73 23.40
C PRO A 603 30.96 -16.62 22.96
N VAL A 604 30.13 -16.13 23.88
CA VAL A 604 28.76 -15.72 23.61
C VAL A 604 28.56 -14.25 23.98
N VAL A 605 27.82 -13.53 23.14
CA VAL A 605 27.48 -12.12 23.39
C VAL A 605 26.02 -11.84 23.08
N THR A 606 25.48 -10.82 23.71
CA THR A 606 24.15 -10.28 23.36
C THR A 606 24.19 -9.60 21.99
N VAL A 607 23.07 -9.66 21.26
CA VAL A 607 22.87 -8.91 20.01
C VAL A 607 23.09 -7.42 20.27
N ASP A 608 22.53 -6.91 21.36
CA ASP A 608 22.65 -5.51 21.75
C ASP A 608 24.12 -5.10 21.94
N LYS A 609 24.91 -5.90 22.69
CA LYS A 609 26.33 -5.62 22.91
C LYS A 609 27.16 -5.72 21.62
N PHE A 610 26.85 -6.68 20.75
CA PHE A 610 27.51 -6.81 19.46
C PHE A 610 27.29 -5.54 18.61
N LEU A 611 26.06 -5.07 18.52
CA LEU A 611 25.72 -3.86 17.75
C LEU A 611 26.34 -2.60 18.37
N GLU A 612 26.36 -2.51 19.71
CA GLU A 612 27.03 -1.43 20.44
C GLU A 612 28.54 -1.39 20.11
N ASP A 613 29.23 -2.52 20.25
CA ASP A 613 30.68 -2.61 19.99
C ASP A 613 31.04 -2.33 18.54
N THR A 614 30.18 -2.73 17.61
CA THR A 614 30.46 -2.65 16.18
C THR A 614 30.11 -1.28 15.60
N TYR A 615 28.98 -0.68 16.01
CA TYR A 615 28.43 0.52 15.37
C TYR A 615 28.36 1.75 16.27
N LEU A 616 28.34 1.59 17.60
CA LEU A 616 28.16 2.72 18.53
C LEU A 616 29.44 3.19 19.22
N ALA A 617 30.52 2.40 19.18
CA ALA A 617 31.82 2.74 19.75
C ALA A 617 32.42 4.07 19.22
N GLY A 618 31.93 4.58 18.08
CA GLY A 618 32.32 5.86 17.47
C GLY A 618 31.52 7.09 17.91
N GLY A 619 30.63 6.99 18.90
CA GLY A 619 29.82 8.12 19.42
C GLY A 619 28.44 8.29 18.78
N ALA A 620 27.92 7.25 18.10
CA ALA A 620 26.54 7.23 17.63
C ALA A 620 25.56 7.11 18.81
N VAL A 621 24.42 7.79 18.71
CA VAL A 621 23.45 7.95 19.81
C VAL A 621 22.32 6.89 19.78
N GLU A 622 22.14 6.20 18.64
CA GLU A 622 21.04 5.25 18.43
C GLU A 622 21.53 3.97 17.76
N MET A 623 20.93 2.83 18.12
CA MET A 623 21.18 1.51 17.53
C MET A 623 21.06 1.54 15.99
N PRO A 624 21.88 0.76 15.25
CA PRO A 624 21.76 0.66 13.80
C PRO A 624 20.40 0.05 13.41
N LEU A 625 19.95 0.37 12.20
CA LEU A 625 18.74 -0.21 11.63
C LEU A 625 19.10 -1.61 11.15
N VAL A 626 18.51 -2.63 11.77
CA VAL A 626 18.69 -4.04 11.40
C VAL A 626 17.54 -4.44 10.50
N HIS A 627 17.82 -4.74 9.23
CA HIS A 627 16.80 -5.12 8.25
C HIS A 627 16.24 -6.50 8.54
N MET A 628 17.11 -7.44 8.90
CA MET A 628 16.72 -8.77 9.33
C MET A 628 17.53 -9.24 10.53
N LEU A 629 16.83 -9.60 11.61
CA LEU A 629 17.37 -10.40 12.71
C LEU A 629 16.90 -11.84 12.55
N LYS A 630 17.72 -12.72 11.97
CA LYS A 630 17.43 -14.15 11.85
C LYS A 630 18.09 -14.91 13.00
N VAL A 631 17.31 -15.71 13.70
CA VAL A 631 17.72 -16.51 14.85
C VAL A 631 17.46 -17.98 14.55
N ASP A 632 18.48 -18.79 14.72
CA ASP A 632 18.42 -20.24 14.58
C ASP A 632 19.45 -20.84 15.53
N ALA A 633 19.14 -20.75 16.81
CA ALA A 633 20.07 -21.08 17.88
C ALA A 633 19.83 -22.48 18.43
N GLU A 634 19.37 -23.40 17.58
CA GLU A 634 19.12 -24.81 17.91
C GLU A 634 18.26 -24.96 19.19
N GLY A 635 17.21 -24.14 19.31
CA GLY A 635 16.27 -24.12 20.44
C GLY A 635 16.59 -23.12 21.56
N LEU A 636 17.68 -22.35 21.45
CA LEU A 636 18.02 -21.23 22.35
C LEU A 636 17.54 -19.87 21.84
N ASP A 637 16.67 -19.87 20.83
CA ASP A 637 16.12 -18.68 20.18
C ASP A 637 15.55 -17.66 21.18
N PRO A 638 14.79 -18.06 22.24
CA PRO A 638 14.29 -17.11 23.23
C PRO A 638 15.39 -16.36 23.98
N ALA A 639 16.53 -17.00 24.26
CA ALA A 639 17.65 -16.34 24.91
C ALA A 639 18.31 -15.33 23.97
N VAL A 640 18.45 -15.66 22.68
CA VAL A 640 18.98 -14.71 21.69
C VAL A 640 18.08 -13.49 21.56
N LEU A 641 16.76 -13.69 21.45
CA LEU A 641 15.79 -12.60 21.37
C LEU A 641 15.82 -11.73 22.64
N ASN A 642 15.97 -12.33 23.82
CA ASN A 642 16.15 -11.58 25.07
C ASN A 642 17.45 -10.76 25.06
N GLY A 643 18.53 -11.30 24.48
CA GLY A 643 19.78 -10.60 24.21
C GLY A 643 19.71 -9.51 23.13
N ALA A 644 18.57 -9.35 22.45
CA ALA A 644 18.27 -8.29 21.48
C ALA A 644 17.22 -7.29 22.00
N SER A 645 17.00 -7.25 23.32
CA SER A 645 15.88 -6.51 23.90
C SER A 645 15.93 -5.01 23.62
N VAL A 646 17.10 -4.38 23.56
CA VAL A 646 17.24 -2.94 23.27
C VAL A 646 16.93 -2.68 21.80
N LEU A 647 17.46 -3.50 20.88
CA LEU A 647 17.16 -3.44 19.45
C LEU A 647 15.64 -3.57 19.18
N LEU A 648 14.99 -4.55 19.81
CA LEU A 648 13.58 -4.84 19.62
C LEU A 648 12.67 -3.77 20.25
N LYS A 649 12.97 -3.33 21.49
CA LYS A 649 12.20 -2.26 22.17
C LYS A 649 12.31 -0.89 21.48
N SER A 650 13.42 -0.63 20.81
CA SER A 650 13.61 0.60 20.02
C SER A 650 12.96 0.53 18.63
N ASN A 651 12.36 -0.61 18.26
CA ASN A 651 11.78 -0.85 16.94
C ASN A 651 12.79 -0.56 15.81
N ARG A 652 14.03 -1.02 16.02
CA ARG A 652 15.15 -0.86 15.08
C ARG A 652 15.47 -2.14 14.32
N ALA A 653 14.86 -3.27 14.68
CA ALA A 653 14.76 -4.43 13.79
C ALA A 653 13.50 -4.33 12.93
N ILE A 654 13.64 -4.22 11.61
CA ILE A 654 12.50 -4.15 10.67
C ILE A 654 11.76 -5.50 10.67
N MET A 655 12.51 -6.58 10.44
CA MET A 655 12.02 -7.94 10.50
C MET A 655 12.83 -8.77 11.48
N THR A 656 12.19 -9.77 12.06
CA THR A 656 12.83 -10.78 12.92
C THR A 656 12.29 -12.15 12.55
N MET A 657 13.17 -13.13 12.38
CA MET A 657 12.81 -14.52 12.16
C MET A 657 13.46 -15.39 13.22
N PHE A 658 12.74 -16.40 13.73
CA PHE A 658 13.30 -17.40 14.64
C PHE A 658 12.71 -18.78 14.41
N GLU A 659 13.43 -19.82 14.83
CA GLU A 659 12.93 -21.20 14.72
C GLU A 659 12.21 -21.66 15.98
N PHE A 660 11.16 -22.46 15.79
CA PHE A 660 10.39 -23.09 16.84
C PHE A 660 10.40 -24.62 16.67
N ASN A 661 10.95 -25.32 17.67
CA ASN A 661 10.95 -26.77 17.74
C ASN A 661 10.73 -27.25 19.18
N PRO A 662 9.47 -27.54 19.56
CA PRO A 662 9.16 -28.04 20.89
C PRO A 662 9.67 -29.48 21.12
N GLY A 663 10.03 -30.22 20.05
CA GLY A 663 10.47 -31.60 20.12
C GLY A 663 11.83 -31.80 20.80
N LEU A 664 12.73 -30.80 20.74
CA LEU A 664 14.10 -30.92 21.26
C LEU A 664 14.16 -31.25 22.75
N SER A 665 13.22 -30.71 23.53
CA SER A 665 13.12 -30.97 24.97
C SER A 665 11.96 -31.91 25.33
N GLU A 666 11.40 -32.66 24.36
CA GLU A 666 10.30 -33.61 24.60
C GLU A 666 10.68 -35.07 24.35
N GLY A 667 11.95 -35.33 24.00
CA GLY A 667 12.49 -36.68 23.82
C GLY A 667 12.33 -37.58 25.05
N LYS A 668 12.36 -38.90 24.83
CA LYS A 668 12.26 -39.88 25.93
C LYS A 668 13.51 -39.94 26.82
N ASP A 669 14.66 -39.53 26.27
CA ASP A 669 15.93 -39.49 26.99
C ASP A 669 16.18 -38.07 27.51
N PRO A 670 16.14 -37.84 28.84
CA PRO A 670 16.46 -36.55 29.43
C PRO A 670 17.88 -36.06 29.12
N ALA A 671 18.81 -36.97 28.82
CA ALA A 671 20.19 -36.60 28.49
C ALA A 671 20.32 -35.90 27.12
N THR A 672 19.30 -35.99 26.26
CA THR A 672 19.28 -35.33 24.95
C THR A 672 18.42 -34.06 24.94
N HIS A 673 17.78 -33.70 26.06
CA HIS A 673 17.00 -32.45 26.16
C HIS A 673 17.94 -31.25 26.06
N HIS A 674 17.72 -30.42 25.05
CA HIS A 674 18.40 -29.15 24.91
C HIS A 674 17.44 -28.10 24.34
N GLY A 675 17.74 -26.83 24.63
CA GLY A 675 16.91 -25.68 24.26
C GLY A 675 15.88 -25.28 25.32
N MET A 676 15.10 -24.26 24.98
CA MET A 676 14.13 -23.60 25.86
C MET A 676 12.69 -23.96 25.50
N TRP A 677 12.45 -24.51 24.30
CA TRP A 677 11.14 -24.91 23.82
C TRP A 677 10.65 -26.23 24.45
N GLY A 678 9.34 -26.49 24.38
CA GLY A 678 8.76 -27.77 24.78
C GLY A 678 8.61 -27.98 26.29
N ARG A 679 8.04 -29.12 26.69
CA ARG A 679 7.68 -29.37 28.11
C ARG A 679 8.84 -29.35 29.10
N ASN A 680 10.03 -29.80 28.70
CA ASN A 680 11.21 -29.85 29.57
C ASN A 680 12.29 -28.83 29.19
N GLY A 681 11.94 -27.78 28.42
CA GLY A 681 12.87 -26.72 28.09
C GLY A 681 13.46 -26.05 29.34
N ASN A 682 14.69 -25.57 29.26
CA ASN A 682 15.42 -25.05 30.42
C ASN A 682 16.14 -23.71 30.14
N PRO A 683 15.63 -22.57 30.66
CA PRO A 683 14.30 -22.42 31.26
C PRO A 683 13.21 -22.60 30.22
N LYS A 684 12.07 -23.14 30.63
CA LYS A 684 10.94 -23.37 29.72
C LYS A 684 10.41 -22.04 29.19
N LYS A 685 10.24 -21.98 27.86
CA LYS A 685 9.57 -20.91 27.13
C LYS A 685 8.53 -21.50 26.20
N THR A 686 7.40 -20.83 26.08
CA THR A 686 6.39 -21.16 25.08
C THR A 686 6.49 -20.21 23.90
N LEU A 687 6.07 -20.65 22.72
CA LEU A 687 5.96 -19.83 21.52
C LEU A 687 5.09 -18.59 21.80
N LEU A 688 3.97 -18.80 22.49
CA LEU A 688 3.02 -17.72 22.83
C LEU A 688 3.64 -16.69 23.77
N ASP A 689 4.42 -17.10 24.78
CA ASP A 689 5.10 -16.13 25.67
C ASP A 689 6.04 -15.22 24.87
N VAL A 690 6.76 -15.78 23.90
CA VAL A 690 7.72 -15.04 23.07
C VAL A 690 6.99 -14.12 22.09
N THR A 691 5.96 -14.61 21.41
CA THR A 691 5.24 -13.83 20.40
C THR A 691 4.33 -12.78 21.02
N ASP A 692 3.72 -13.03 22.19
CA ASP A 692 2.96 -12.01 22.93
C ASP A 692 3.89 -10.90 23.42
N TRP A 693 5.09 -11.24 23.89
CA TRP A 693 6.10 -10.23 24.21
C TRP A 693 6.47 -9.40 22.98
N LEU A 694 6.76 -10.02 21.84
CA LEU A 694 7.04 -9.30 20.58
C LEU A 694 5.87 -8.42 20.12
N ASP A 695 4.62 -8.88 20.30
CA ASP A 695 3.42 -8.08 20.01
C ASP A 695 3.33 -6.83 20.90
N THR A 696 3.67 -6.94 22.19
CA THR A 696 3.75 -5.75 23.08
C THR A 696 4.81 -4.75 22.63
N LEU A 697 5.88 -5.23 21.98
CA LEU A 697 6.92 -4.39 21.41
C LEU A 697 6.55 -3.80 20.04
N GLY A 698 5.38 -4.13 19.47
CA GLY A 698 4.99 -3.61 18.16
C GLY A 698 5.27 -4.53 16.98
N TYR A 699 5.47 -5.84 17.19
CA TYR A 699 5.72 -6.79 16.12
C TYR A 699 4.48 -7.65 15.82
N ASP A 700 4.15 -7.77 14.54
CA ASP A 700 3.20 -8.77 14.07
C ASP A 700 3.95 -10.02 13.66
N CYS A 701 3.68 -11.17 14.31
CA CYS A 701 4.36 -12.43 14.01
C CYS A 701 3.43 -13.45 13.37
N TYR A 702 4.06 -14.29 12.54
CA TYR A 702 3.42 -15.28 11.72
C TYR A 702 4.22 -16.58 11.74
N LEU A 703 3.54 -17.71 11.76
CA LEU A 703 4.13 -19.01 11.53
C LEU A 703 4.22 -19.26 10.02
N ASP A 704 5.43 -19.54 9.54
CA ASP A 704 5.74 -19.78 8.13
C ASP A 704 5.50 -21.25 7.75
N THR A 705 5.04 -21.48 6.53
CA THR A 705 4.52 -22.77 6.09
C THR A 705 4.88 -23.12 4.65
N HIS A 706 4.90 -24.41 4.33
CA HIS A 706 5.06 -24.92 2.97
C HIS A 706 3.75 -24.88 2.18
N LEU A 707 3.80 -24.40 0.94
CA LEU A 707 2.69 -24.49 0.01
C LEU A 707 2.53 -25.94 -0.46
N PRO A 708 1.30 -26.46 -0.59
CA PRO A 708 1.08 -27.84 -1.01
C PRO A 708 1.77 -28.17 -2.32
N ASN A 709 2.62 -29.20 -2.33
CA ASN A 709 3.21 -29.71 -3.55
C ASN A 709 2.24 -30.65 -4.31
N GLU A 710 2.58 -30.97 -5.57
CA GLU A 710 1.71 -31.79 -6.44
C GLU A 710 1.35 -33.16 -5.87
N ARG A 711 2.19 -33.73 -4.99
CA ARG A 711 1.86 -35.00 -4.31
C ARG A 711 0.80 -34.78 -3.25
N GLU A 712 0.96 -33.76 -2.42
CA GLU A 712 0.02 -33.42 -1.35
C GLU A 712 -1.35 -33.04 -1.91
N LYS A 713 -1.39 -32.30 -3.03
CA LYS A 713 -2.63 -31.99 -3.75
C LYS A 713 -3.35 -33.26 -4.21
N ARG A 714 -2.61 -34.26 -4.72
CA ARG A 714 -3.18 -35.57 -5.08
C ARG A 714 -3.69 -36.35 -3.87
N ASP A 715 -3.06 -36.17 -2.71
CA ASP A 715 -3.45 -36.79 -1.44
C ASP A 715 -4.61 -36.01 -0.74
N GLY A 716 -5.18 -34.99 -1.40
CA GLY A 716 -6.38 -34.27 -0.99
C GLY A 716 -6.13 -32.99 -0.18
N VAL A 717 -4.88 -32.52 -0.11
CA VAL A 717 -4.55 -31.22 0.48
C VAL A 717 -5.00 -30.10 -0.44
N SER A 718 -5.82 -29.17 0.08
CA SER A 718 -6.28 -28.00 -0.67
C SER A 718 -5.12 -27.08 -1.04
N ASP A 719 -5.05 -26.65 -2.29
CA ASP A 719 -4.10 -25.65 -2.81
C ASP A 719 -4.66 -24.22 -2.81
N LYS A 720 -5.85 -24.06 -2.23
CA LYS A 720 -6.51 -22.77 -2.09
C LYS A 720 -5.85 -21.93 -0.99
N PRO A 721 -5.48 -20.66 -1.25
CA PRO A 721 -4.85 -19.79 -0.25
C PRO A 721 -5.67 -19.60 1.04
N GLU A 722 -7.01 -19.71 0.95
CA GLU A 722 -7.92 -19.66 2.09
C GLU A 722 -7.91 -20.92 2.97
N ASP A 723 -7.32 -22.02 2.51
CA ASP A 723 -7.16 -23.27 3.25
C ASP A 723 -5.70 -23.48 3.67
N THR A 724 -4.75 -23.18 2.79
CA THR A 724 -3.29 -23.36 2.96
C THR A 724 -2.52 -22.06 2.70
N PRO A 725 -2.60 -21.07 3.61
CA PRO A 725 -1.92 -19.81 3.47
C PRO A 725 -0.42 -20.01 3.66
N ALA A 726 0.42 -19.15 3.10
CA ALA A 726 1.85 -19.22 3.31
C ALA A 726 2.25 -18.82 4.75
N LEU A 727 1.49 -17.89 5.34
CA LEU A 727 1.70 -17.43 6.72
C LEU A 727 0.43 -17.60 7.56
N TYR A 728 0.60 -18.00 8.82
CA TYR A 728 -0.47 -18.00 9.81
C TYR A 728 -0.20 -16.95 10.89
N ARG A 729 -1.09 -15.98 11.06
CA ARG A 729 -0.95 -14.99 12.14
C ARG A 729 -1.03 -15.65 13.51
N ILE A 730 -0.07 -15.34 14.38
CA ILE A 730 0.01 -15.90 15.75
C ILE A 730 0.04 -14.83 16.85
N THR A 731 0.20 -13.54 16.52
CA THR A 731 0.08 -12.42 17.48
C THR A 731 -1.31 -11.78 17.48
N GLY A 732 -1.59 -10.94 18.48
CA GLY A 732 -2.90 -10.29 18.63
C GLY A 732 -3.98 -11.22 19.21
N GLY A 733 -3.57 -12.25 19.95
CA GLY A 733 -4.50 -13.25 20.49
C GLY A 733 -5.10 -14.16 19.42
N CYS A 734 -4.45 -14.31 18.26
CA CYS A 734 -4.91 -15.14 17.14
C CYS A 734 -4.60 -16.64 17.29
N MET A 735 -3.99 -17.04 18.40
CA MET A 735 -3.69 -18.43 18.73
C MET A 735 -4.00 -18.70 20.20
N ARG A 736 -4.70 -19.80 20.50
CA ARG A 736 -5.10 -20.15 21.88
C ARG A 736 -4.15 -21.14 22.56
N GLU A 737 -3.51 -22.01 21.78
CA GLU A 737 -2.59 -23.03 22.26
C GLU A 737 -1.43 -23.18 21.26
N GLU A 738 -0.28 -23.65 21.75
CA GLU A 738 0.90 -23.86 20.91
C GLU A 738 0.63 -24.93 19.84
N PRO A 739 1.10 -24.72 18.59
CA PRO A 739 0.93 -25.69 17.55
C PRO A 739 1.78 -26.93 17.83
N ARG A 740 1.23 -28.12 17.53
CA ARG A 740 1.98 -29.38 17.63
C ARG A 740 2.87 -29.58 16.41
N VAL A 741 3.98 -28.85 16.37
CA VAL A 741 4.99 -28.99 15.33
C VAL A 741 5.80 -30.27 15.56
N ARG A 742 5.92 -31.11 14.53
CA ARG A 742 6.89 -32.21 14.51
C ARG A 742 8.18 -31.68 13.88
N GLY A 743 9.13 -31.29 14.73
CA GLY A 743 10.43 -30.72 14.39
C GLY A 743 10.40 -29.20 14.21
N TRP A 744 11.05 -28.68 13.16
CA TRP A 744 11.32 -27.25 13.00
C TRP A 744 10.24 -26.52 12.19
N ALA A 745 9.82 -25.36 12.69
CA ALA A 745 8.97 -24.39 12.00
C ALA A 745 9.52 -22.96 12.19
N ASN A 746 9.41 -22.12 11.16
CA ASN A 746 9.89 -20.75 11.22
C ASN A 746 8.78 -19.81 11.66
N VAL A 747 9.15 -18.82 12.46
CA VAL A 747 8.31 -17.69 12.83
C VAL A 747 8.93 -16.44 12.26
N VAL A 748 8.18 -15.69 11.46
CA VAL A 748 8.59 -14.40 10.90
C VAL A 748 7.75 -13.29 11.49
N CYS A 749 8.39 -12.21 11.90
CA CYS A 749 7.79 -11.05 12.54
C CYS A 749 8.17 -9.77 11.79
N ALA A 750 7.22 -8.85 11.64
CA ALA A 750 7.46 -7.51 11.11
C ALA A 750 7.09 -6.44 12.14
N CYS A 751 7.95 -5.43 12.28
CA CYS A 751 7.68 -4.31 13.17
C CYS A 751 6.63 -3.37 12.55
N ARG A 752 5.55 -3.09 13.29
CA ARG A 752 4.46 -2.18 12.90
C ARG A 752 4.93 -0.75 12.62
N LYS A 753 6.07 -0.33 13.18
CA LYS A 753 6.69 0.97 12.84
C LYS A 753 6.97 1.10 11.34
N PHE A 754 7.27 -0.01 10.67
CA PHE A 754 7.46 -0.09 9.22
C PHE A 754 6.19 -0.65 8.58
N GLY A 755 5.13 0.18 8.56
CA GLY A 755 3.77 -0.23 8.19
C GLY A 755 3.69 -1.02 6.88
N MET A 756 4.46 -0.64 5.86
CA MET A 756 4.49 -1.36 4.57
C MET A 756 5.01 -2.80 4.69
N VAL A 757 6.03 -3.06 5.51
CA VAL A 757 6.55 -4.43 5.72
C VAL A 757 5.54 -5.27 6.49
N ALA A 758 4.95 -4.68 7.52
CA ALA A 758 3.90 -5.34 8.30
C ALA A 758 2.64 -5.61 7.45
N GLU A 759 2.29 -4.71 6.53
CA GLU A 759 1.21 -4.91 5.56
C GLU A 759 1.53 -6.02 4.56
N SER A 760 2.76 -6.08 4.03
CA SER A 760 3.19 -7.13 3.11
C SER A 760 3.10 -8.52 3.75
N LEU A 761 3.59 -8.71 4.98
CA LEU A 761 3.42 -10.00 5.67
C LEU A 761 1.95 -10.34 5.91
N ARG A 762 1.08 -9.36 6.17
CA ARG A 762 -0.37 -9.60 6.28
C ARG A 762 -0.97 -10.13 4.98
N LYS A 763 -0.50 -9.71 3.80
CA LYS A 763 -1.01 -10.20 2.52
C LYS A 763 -0.72 -11.69 2.29
N PHE A 764 0.38 -12.20 2.81
CA PHE A 764 0.70 -13.63 2.79
C PHE A 764 -0.04 -14.44 3.88
N ALA A 765 -0.70 -13.74 4.82
CA ALA A 765 -1.42 -14.36 5.91
C ALA A 765 -2.92 -14.34 5.67
N THR A 766 -3.52 -15.51 5.48
CA THR A 766 -4.98 -15.63 5.42
C THR A 766 -5.49 -15.98 6.82
N MET A 767 -6.20 -15.05 7.47
CA MET A 767 -6.91 -15.38 8.71
C MET A 767 -8.11 -16.29 8.40
N VAL A 768 -8.57 -17.09 9.37
CA VAL A 768 -9.87 -17.75 9.22
C VAL A 768 -10.94 -16.67 9.01
N PRO A 769 -11.80 -16.81 7.97
CA PRO A 769 -12.87 -15.85 7.67
C PRO A 769 -13.76 -15.49 8.86
#